data_AF-A0A6M2CMZ1-F1
#
_entry.id   AF-A0A6M2CMZ1-F1
#
_cell.length_a   1.000
_cell.length_b   1.000
_cell.length_c   1.000
_cell.angle_alpha   90.00
_cell.angle_beta   90.00
_cell.angle_gamma   90.00
#
_symmetry.space_group_name_H-M   'P 1'
#
loop_
_entity.id
_entity.type
_entity.pdbx_description
1 polymer ?
#
loop_
_entity_poly.entity_id
_entity_poly.type
_entity_poly.pdbx_seq_one_letter_code
_entity_poly.pdbx_strand_id
1 'polypeptide(L)'
;MGTATSSLHDLKKNEHLQRFVSKEPITPNDPFWNQLLSFTIRPPRTGEEYSYLDNSLEPLLKTLLQNNAVSGNFSALVSVFLTRALELKASAQCDNNIFTWQTYNALFIIRFILKYFIVTVTEDNVVKQFQAPTIGDTKKEDLLDSLVNALVEIVVDVPLLDFTYALHVEAINTLLVLLSVQMFSTNTSMNSPIYKSVLQGKCSIHALLFTKSLLQNFVRQDKCPESYYRSEGGGSIIIGLASGLWNALTLGYGSKEEDKEAARMKETVLAQQSLLLLLVLVNHCTSDKAVTVPYKKALFSFVNSQDAGGSVEAIPSFKLDYGKLYDTLCTTMNNDQTTLLLYLLLHRNGNFKTYVLSRSNIEMLMIPILKILYEAPERTSHHIYMSLIVLLILSEDDLFNEAVHDITLKNIPWYTERSLSEISLGGLLILVVIRTIHFNMTRMRDKYLHTNCLAALANMSSHFKNLHPYVCQRFVSLFETLSKRLSKVMDQIQNNPDLKPSEDDFSTDLLQDLSILEEVLRMILEIINSCLSNQLQSNPNLLYSLLYKRQIFDPFRLHPTFQDVVQNLDTVLSYFSSRLESPDKHVSVNEVMESIKEAALHWPTDRLKKFPDLKFRYVEESQPEEFFIPYVWTIVYKCSGIPWSTKNLILFNPNKDL
;
A
#
# COMPACT_ATOMS: atom_id res chain seq x y z
N MET A 1 3.86 -5.38 -37.96
CA MET A 1 4.04 -6.83 -37.92
C MET A 1 2.98 -7.44 -38.83
N GLY A 2 3.36 -7.91 -40.01
CA GLY A 2 2.42 -8.52 -40.97
C GLY A 2 1.84 -9.84 -40.44
N THR A 3 0.87 -10.40 -41.18
CA THR A 3 0.22 -11.71 -40.93
C THR A 3 1.18 -12.89 -40.70
N ALA A 4 2.47 -12.73 -40.99
CA ALA A 4 3.52 -13.74 -40.83
C ALA A 4 4.43 -13.57 -39.58
N THR A 5 4.22 -12.56 -38.74
CA THR A 5 5.13 -12.32 -37.59
C THR A 5 4.61 -13.01 -36.32
N SER A 6 5.02 -14.26 -36.09
CA SER A 6 4.68 -15.07 -34.90
C SER A 6 5.82 -15.22 -33.90
N SER A 7 6.99 -14.64 -34.18
CA SER A 7 8.17 -14.69 -33.30
C SER A 7 8.75 -13.31 -33.04
N LEU A 8 9.26 -13.11 -31.82
CA LEU A 8 10.01 -11.90 -31.40
C LEU A 8 11.38 -11.77 -32.09
N HIS A 9 11.83 -12.81 -32.81
CA HIS A 9 13.10 -12.78 -33.54
C HIS A 9 12.97 -11.97 -34.83
N ASP A 10 13.96 -11.10 -35.08
CA ASP A 10 14.09 -10.25 -36.27
C ASP A 10 13.04 -9.14 -36.46
N LEU A 11 12.45 -8.60 -35.38
CA LEU A 11 11.62 -7.37 -35.45
C LEU A 11 12.29 -6.21 -36.21
N LYS A 12 13.62 -6.09 -36.09
CA LYS A 12 14.42 -5.07 -36.80
C LYS A 12 14.39 -5.22 -38.32
N LYS A 13 14.16 -6.41 -38.85
CA LYS A 13 14.11 -6.68 -40.31
C LYS A 13 12.68 -6.69 -40.85
N ASN A 14 11.67 -6.49 -40.00
CA ASN A 14 10.28 -6.53 -40.43
C ASN A 14 9.96 -5.34 -41.35
N GLU A 15 9.64 -5.62 -42.61
CA GLU A 15 9.40 -4.59 -43.63
C GLU A 15 8.28 -3.62 -43.23
N HIS A 16 7.21 -4.11 -42.59
CA HIS A 16 6.13 -3.24 -42.12
C HIS A 16 6.59 -2.29 -41.00
N LEU A 17 7.42 -2.76 -40.06
CA LEU A 17 7.97 -1.89 -39.02
C LEU A 17 8.97 -0.89 -39.61
N GLN A 18 9.78 -1.29 -40.58
CA GLN A 18 10.71 -0.39 -41.29
C GLN A 18 9.96 0.70 -42.05
N ARG A 19 8.88 0.36 -42.76
CA ARG A 19 8.00 1.35 -43.41
C ARG A 19 7.36 2.27 -42.38
N PHE A 20 6.85 1.74 -41.28
CA PHE A 20 6.22 2.53 -40.20
C PHE A 20 7.17 3.58 -39.60
N VAL A 21 8.44 3.25 -39.35
CA VAL A 21 9.40 4.19 -38.76
C VAL A 21 10.12 5.08 -39.78
N SER A 22 9.81 4.93 -41.07
CA SER A 22 10.43 5.69 -42.15
C SER A 22 9.95 7.15 -42.21
N LYS A 23 10.50 7.91 -43.15
CA LYS A 23 10.06 9.28 -43.48
C LYS A 23 8.85 9.31 -44.42
N GLU A 24 8.45 8.15 -44.97
CA GLU A 24 7.26 8.05 -45.83
C GLU A 24 6.00 8.18 -44.96
N PRO A 25 5.12 9.17 -45.23
CA PRO A 25 3.87 9.33 -44.50
C PRO A 25 2.88 8.23 -44.84
N ILE A 26 2.22 7.70 -43.80
CA ILE A 26 1.17 6.68 -43.92
C ILE A 26 -0.15 7.30 -43.46
N THR A 27 -1.13 7.37 -44.36
CA THR A 27 -2.44 7.97 -44.00
C THR A 27 -3.25 7.05 -43.09
N PRO A 28 -4.14 7.56 -42.21
CA PRO A 28 -4.97 6.73 -41.36
C PRO A 28 -5.87 5.72 -42.11
N ASN A 29 -6.20 6.01 -43.38
CA ASN A 29 -7.04 5.15 -44.22
C ASN A 29 -6.25 4.13 -45.06
N ASP A 30 -4.92 4.04 -44.90
CA ASP A 30 -4.07 3.16 -45.69
C ASP A 30 -4.31 1.67 -45.31
N PRO A 31 -4.52 0.74 -46.28
CA PRO A 31 -4.63 -0.70 -46.02
C PRO A 31 -3.44 -1.31 -45.28
N PHE A 32 -2.29 -0.62 -45.25
CA PHE A 32 -1.13 -0.95 -44.44
C PHE A 32 -1.47 -1.30 -42.99
N TRP A 33 -2.42 -0.59 -42.36
CA TRP A 33 -2.76 -0.82 -40.96
C TRP A 33 -3.35 -2.22 -40.72
N ASN A 34 -4.16 -2.72 -41.66
CA ASN A 34 -4.70 -4.08 -41.56
C ASN A 34 -3.59 -5.13 -41.55
N GLN A 35 -2.51 -4.90 -42.28
CA GLN A 35 -1.35 -5.79 -42.27
C GLN A 35 -0.52 -5.59 -41.01
N LEU A 36 -0.19 -4.35 -40.64
CA LEU A 36 0.67 -4.04 -39.49
C LEU A 36 0.08 -4.55 -38.16
N LEU A 37 -1.25 -4.47 -38.01
CA LEU A 37 -1.98 -4.77 -36.78
C LEU A 37 -2.46 -6.23 -36.68
N SER A 38 -2.25 -7.06 -37.70
CA SER A 38 -2.69 -8.47 -37.71
C SER A 38 -1.62 -9.42 -37.19
N PHE A 39 -0.88 -9.03 -36.15
CA PHE A 39 0.21 -9.83 -35.61
C PHE A 39 -0.16 -10.63 -34.37
N THR A 40 0.47 -11.78 -34.24
CA THR A 40 0.19 -12.75 -33.17
C THR A 40 1.43 -12.89 -32.31
N ILE A 41 1.79 -11.80 -31.62
CA ILE A 41 2.87 -11.81 -30.63
C ILE A 41 2.25 -12.01 -29.25
N ARG A 42 2.79 -12.99 -28.53
CA ARG A 42 2.49 -13.16 -27.12
C ARG A 42 3.07 -11.99 -26.33
N PRO A 43 2.28 -11.26 -25.53
CA PRO A 43 2.80 -10.21 -24.68
C PRO A 43 3.88 -10.77 -23.73
N PRO A 44 4.99 -10.05 -23.52
CA PRO A 44 6.04 -10.49 -22.61
C PRO A 44 5.51 -10.66 -21.19
N ARG A 45 5.98 -11.68 -20.48
CA ARG A 45 5.52 -12.07 -19.13
C ARG A 45 6.60 -12.05 -18.07
N THR A 46 7.87 -12.05 -18.49
CA THR A 46 9.02 -11.99 -17.59
C THR A 46 9.81 -10.71 -17.86
N GLY A 47 10.53 -10.22 -16.85
CA GLY A 47 11.42 -9.08 -17.02
C GLY A 47 12.46 -9.30 -18.13
N GLU A 48 12.88 -10.54 -18.36
CA GLU A 48 13.78 -10.93 -19.44
C GLU A 48 13.13 -10.80 -20.83
N GLU A 49 11.89 -11.31 -20.99
CA GLU A 49 11.13 -11.18 -22.25
C GLU A 49 10.88 -9.71 -22.60
N TYR A 50 10.53 -8.90 -21.59
CA TYR A 50 10.40 -7.45 -21.77
C TYR A 50 11.72 -6.78 -22.15
N SER A 51 12.82 -7.13 -21.47
CA SER A 51 14.15 -6.55 -21.75
C SER A 51 14.60 -6.90 -23.17
N TYR A 52 14.35 -8.13 -23.62
CA TYR A 52 14.63 -8.55 -24.98
C TYR A 52 13.81 -7.77 -26.00
N LEU A 53 12.51 -7.58 -25.74
CA LEU A 53 11.62 -6.82 -26.61
C LEU A 53 12.03 -5.34 -26.68
N ASP A 54 12.29 -4.70 -25.54
CA ASP A 54 12.74 -3.31 -25.47
C ASP A 54 14.04 -3.10 -26.28
N ASN A 55 15.06 -3.95 -26.06
CA ASN A 55 16.33 -3.91 -26.80
C ASN A 55 16.16 -4.17 -28.32
N SER A 56 15.16 -4.96 -28.69
CA SER A 56 14.85 -5.26 -30.08
C SER A 56 14.15 -4.09 -30.78
N LEU A 57 13.27 -3.40 -30.07
CA LEU A 57 12.51 -2.25 -30.58
C LEU A 57 13.29 -0.93 -30.53
N GLU A 58 14.26 -0.78 -29.62
CA GLU A 58 14.98 0.49 -29.41
C GLU A 58 15.49 1.16 -30.71
N PRO A 59 16.12 0.45 -31.68
CA PRO A 59 16.57 1.10 -32.92
C PRO A 59 15.42 1.62 -33.79
N LEU A 60 14.30 0.90 -33.81
CA LEU A 60 13.10 1.29 -34.55
C LEU A 60 12.46 2.52 -33.89
N LEU A 61 12.31 2.51 -32.57
CA LEU A 61 11.71 3.61 -31.81
C LEU A 61 12.57 4.88 -31.86
N LYS A 62 13.90 4.75 -31.84
CA LYS A 62 14.84 5.86 -32.09
C LYS A 62 14.64 6.47 -33.47
N THR A 63 14.48 5.63 -34.49
CA THR A 63 14.26 6.07 -35.88
C THR A 63 12.90 6.76 -36.01
N LEU A 64 11.85 6.20 -35.40
CA LEU A 64 10.52 6.80 -35.36
C LEU A 64 10.53 8.18 -34.69
N LEU A 65 11.17 8.30 -33.53
CA LEU A 65 11.28 9.57 -32.79
C LEU A 65 11.86 10.70 -33.65
N GLN A 66 12.82 10.39 -34.52
CA GLN A 66 13.45 11.35 -35.42
C GLN A 66 12.59 11.66 -36.65
N ASN A 67 11.93 10.64 -37.22
CA ASN A 67 11.23 10.77 -38.50
C ASN A 67 9.77 11.23 -38.35
N ASN A 68 9.14 11.00 -37.19
CA ASN A 68 7.72 11.26 -37.00
C ASN A 68 7.34 12.74 -37.17
N ALA A 69 8.24 13.68 -36.86
CA ALA A 69 8.02 15.11 -37.14
C ALA A 69 7.81 15.41 -38.64
N VAL A 70 8.27 14.52 -39.52
CA VAL A 70 8.10 14.61 -40.98
C VAL A 70 6.98 13.68 -41.47
N SER A 71 6.97 12.42 -41.02
CA SER A 71 6.03 11.41 -41.54
C SER A 71 4.65 11.44 -40.90
N GLY A 72 4.53 11.87 -39.64
CA GLY A 72 3.28 11.83 -38.88
C GLY A 72 2.78 10.40 -38.58
N ASN A 73 3.60 9.37 -38.77
CA ASN A 73 3.17 7.97 -38.68
C ASN A 73 2.68 7.56 -37.28
N PHE A 74 3.24 8.14 -36.21
CA PHE A 74 2.73 7.93 -34.85
C PHE A 74 1.34 8.56 -34.68
N SER A 75 1.16 9.82 -35.11
CA SER A 75 -0.15 10.49 -35.09
C SER A 75 -1.19 9.72 -35.91
N ALA A 76 -0.80 9.21 -37.08
CA ALA A 76 -1.67 8.37 -37.91
C ALA A 76 -2.08 7.07 -37.20
N LEU A 77 -1.16 6.38 -36.51
CA LEU A 77 -1.47 5.19 -35.71
C LEU A 77 -2.44 5.52 -34.57
N VAL A 78 -2.26 6.66 -33.89
CA VAL A 78 -3.20 7.12 -32.85
C VAL A 78 -4.59 7.38 -33.44
N SER A 79 -4.68 8.06 -34.59
CA SER A 79 -5.98 8.29 -35.27
C SER A 79 -6.66 6.98 -35.71
N VAL A 80 -5.89 5.99 -36.19
CA VAL A 80 -6.39 4.65 -36.50
C VAL A 80 -6.94 3.97 -35.26
N PHE A 81 -6.20 4.01 -34.14
CA PHE A 81 -6.68 3.48 -32.87
C PHE A 81 -7.97 4.17 -32.42
N LEU A 82 -8.03 5.50 -32.46
CA LEU A 82 -9.20 6.28 -32.05
C LEU A 82 -10.44 5.94 -32.88
N THR A 83 -10.30 5.87 -34.20
CA THR A 83 -11.39 5.49 -35.11
C THR A 83 -11.95 4.13 -34.74
N ARG A 84 -11.06 3.18 -34.41
CA ARG A 84 -11.47 1.83 -34.04
C ARG A 84 -12.03 1.74 -32.63
N ALA A 85 -11.53 2.56 -31.70
CA ALA A 85 -12.03 2.65 -30.34
C ALA A 85 -13.50 3.07 -30.28
N LEU A 86 -13.94 3.96 -31.17
CA LEU A 86 -15.35 4.40 -31.26
C LEU A 86 -16.33 3.23 -31.55
N GLU A 87 -15.87 2.21 -32.27
CA GLU A 87 -16.70 1.06 -32.65
C GLU A 87 -16.57 -0.11 -31.68
N LEU A 88 -15.69 -0.05 -30.67
CA LEU A 88 -15.42 -1.16 -29.75
C LEU A 88 -16.67 -1.61 -28.98
N LYS A 89 -17.51 -0.67 -28.54
CA LYS A 89 -18.73 -1.00 -27.79
C LYS A 89 -19.71 -1.80 -28.65
N ALA A 90 -19.92 -1.38 -29.90
CA ALA A 90 -20.76 -2.12 -30.85
C ALA A 90 -20.12 -3.44 -31.25
N SER A 91 -18.80 -3.45 -31.47
CA SER A 91 -18.02 -4.65 -31.82
C SER A 91 -18.07 -5.71 -30.72
N ALA A 92 -18.00 -5.32 -29.45
CA ALA A 92 -18.09 -6.22 -28.31
C ALA A 92 -19.48 -6.84 -28.16
N GLN A 93 -20.54 -6.14 -28.58
CA GLN A 93 -21.91 -6.69 -28.60
C GLN A 93 -22.13 -7.68 -29.76
N CYS A 94 -21.31 -7.61 -30.80
CA CYS A 94 -21.37 -8.46 -31.99
C CYS A 94 -20.34 -9.61 -31.99
N ASP A 95 -19.64 -9.85 -30.87
CA ASP A 95 -18.59 -10.87 -30.72
C ASP A 95 -17.48 -10.83 -31.79
N ASN A 96 -17.14 -9.64 -32.31
CA ASN A 96 -16.12 -9.50 -33.35
C ASN A 96 -14.70 -9.49 -32.75
N ASN A 97 -14.18 -10.70 -32.53
CA ASN A 97 -12.86 -10.93 -31.92
C ASN A 97 -11.69 -10.33 -32.72
N ILE A 98 -11.76 -10.35 -34.06
CA ILE A 98 -10.67 -9.85 -34.93
C ILE A 98 -10.52 -8.34 -34.75
N PHE A 99 -11.64 -7.61 -34.71
CA PHE A 99 -11.62 -6.17 -34.55
C PHE A 99 -11.04 -5.78 -33.17
N THR A 100 -11.48 -6.42 -32.10
CA THR A 100 -10.95 -6.21 -30.74
C THR A 100 -9.46 -6.51 -30.68
N TRP A 101 -9.02 -7.64 -31.24
CA TRP A 101 -7.61 -8.06 -31.27
C TRP A 101 -6.70 -7.07 -32.01
N GLN A 102 -7.09 -6.67 -33.22
CA GLN A 102 -6.32 -5.67 -33.95
C GLN A 102 -6.31 -4.31 -33.20
N THR A 103 -7.38 -3.97 -32.46
CA THR A 103 -7.44 -2.70 -31.69
C THR A 103 -6.50 -2.76 -30.49
N TYR A 104 -6.47 -3.91 -29.80
CA TYR A 104 -5.47 -4.23 -28.80
C TYR A 104 -4.04 -4.10 -29.35
N ASN A 105 -3.78 -4.68 -30.54
CA ASN A 105 -2.46 -4.61 -31.17
C ASN A 105 -2.01 -3.19 -31.49
N ALA A 106 -2.93 -2.31 -31.91
CA ALA A 106 -2.62 -0.89 -32.11
C ALA A 106 -2.23 -0.22 -30.81
N LEU A 107 -3.02 -0.45 -29.75
CA LEU A 107 -2.77 0.11 -28.43
C LEU A 107 -1.45 -0.40 -27.83
N PHE A 108 -1.15 -1.69 -28.04
CA PHE A 108 0.11 -2.29 -27.62
C PHE A 108 1.31 -1.59 -28.26
N ILE A 109 1.29 -1.35 -29.58
CA ILE A 109 2.34 -0.59 -30.25
C ILE A 109 2.43 0.83 -29.68
N ILE A 110 1.28 1.51 -29.49
CA ILE A 110 1.22 2.87 -28.91
C ILE A 110 1.88 2.90 -27.53
N ARG A 111 1.61 1.94 -26.63
CA ARG A 111 2.21 1.89 -25.30
C ARG A 111 3.74 1.81 -25.35
N PHE A 112 4.31 0.97 -26.21
CA PHE A 112 5.77 0.85 -26.32
C PHE A 112 6.41 2.12 -26.89
N ILE A 113 5.77 2.76 -27.87
CA ILE A 113 6.23 4.05 -28.39
C ILE A 113 6.22 5.12 -27.29
N LEU A 114 5.10 5.24 -26.58
CA LEU A 114 4.94 6.22 -25.50
C LEU A 114 5.92 6.00 -24.36
N LYS A 115 6.12 4.75 -23.93
CA LYS A 115 7.11 4.40 -22.92
C LYS A 115 8.50 4.85 -23.34
N TYR A 116 8.90 4.60 -24.59
CA TYR A 116 10.19 5.04 -25.09
C TYR A 116 10.31 6.57 -25.15
N PHE A 117 9.28 7.26 -25.64
CA PHE A 117 9.27 8.72 -25.74
C PHE A 117 9.38 9.38 -24.35
N ILE A 118 8.57 8.95 -23.38
CA ILE A 118 8.53 9.50 -22.02
C ILE A 118 9.87 9.33 -21.29
N VAL A 119 10.55 8.20 -21.51
CA VAL A 119 11.86 7.95 -20.89
C VAL A 119 13.01 8.70 -21.60
N THR A 120 12.84 9.03 -22.88
CA THR A 120 13.96 9.51 -23.73
C THR A 120 13.95 11.03 -23.93
N VAL A 121 12.79 11.67 -24.00
CA VAL A 121 12.65 13.10 -24.28
C VAL A 121 11.80 13.80 -23.23
N THR A 122 11.90 15.13 -23.18
CA THR A 122 11.05 15.96 -22.31
C THR A 122 9.58 15.85 -22.68
N GLU A 123 8.71 16.07 -21.70
CA GLU A 123 7.25 16.02 -21.89
C GLU A 123 6.78 16.89 -23.06
N ASP A 124 7.27 18.12 -23.19
CA ASP A 124 6.94 19.01 -24.32
C ASP A 124 7.28 18.37 -25.68
N ASN A 125 8.38 17.63 -25.75
CA ASN A 125 8.76 16.94 -26.97
C ASN A 125 7.92 15.68 -27.21
N VAL A 126 7.41 15.03 -26.16
CA VAL A 126 6.38 13.97 -26.30
C VAL A 126 5.10 14.56 -26.89
N VAL A 127 4.63 15.68 -26.36
CA VAL A 127 3.42 16.37 -26.87
C VAL A 127 3.59 16.76 -28.34
N LYS A 128 4.78 17.25 -28.74
CA LYS A 128 5.07 17.53 -30.15
C LYS A 128 4.97 16.31 -31.06
N GLN A 129 5.23 15.09 -30.56
CA GLN A 129 5.06 13.88 -31.36
C GLN A 129 3.60 13.62 -31.71
N PHE A 130 2.65 13.98 -30.84
CA PHE A 130 1.22 13.94 -31.14
C PHE A 130 0.79 15.01 -32.15
N GLN A 131 1.47 16.15 -32.16
CA GLN A 131 1.16 17.31 -33.02
C GLN A 131 1.78 17.21 -34.43
N ALA A 132 2.42 16.09 -34.77
CA ALA A 132 3.02 15.91 -36.09
C ALA A 132 1.96 15.99 -37.21
N PRO A 133 2.27 16.64 -38.34
CA PRO A 133 1.31 16.84 -39.43
C PRO A 133 0.91 15.49 -40.03
N THR A 134 -0.39 15.21 -40.09
CA THR A 134 -0.92 14.00 -40.70
C THR A 134 -1.51 14.33 -42.07
N ILE A 135 -1.07 13.64 -43.13
CA ILE A 135 -1.57 13.88 -44.48
C ILE A 135 -3.03 13.40 -44.58
N GLY A 136 -3.93 14.32 -44.94
CA GLY A 136 -5.36 14.05 -45.14
C GLY A 136 -6.25 14.36 -43.95
N ASP A 137 -5.69 14.79 -42.81
CA ASP A 137 -6.48 15.19 -41.64
C ASP A 137 -6.74 16.70 -41.64
N THR A 138 -8.00 17.11 -41.67
CA THR A 138 -8.43 18.52 -41.75
C THR A 138 -8.84 19.09 -40.39
N LYS A 139 -8.99 18.24 -39.37
CA LYS A 139 -9.35 18.66 -38.02
C LYS A 139 -8.13 18.66 -37.12
N LYS A 140 -7.85 19.80 -36.49
CA LYS A 140 -6.87 19.90 -35.40
C LYS A 140 -7.52 19.44 -34.09
N GLU A 141 -7.88 18.17 -34.00
CA GLU A 141 -8.25 17.57 -32.72
C GLU A 141 -6.99 17.30 -31.89
N ASP A 142 -7.06 17.53 -30.59
CA ASP A 142 -5.95 17.20 -29.70
C ASP A 142 -5.89 15.67 -29.53
N LEU A 143 -4.92 15.05 -30.21
CA LEU A 143 -4.76 13.59 -30.23
C LEU A 143 -4.35 13.03 -28.87
N LEU A 144 -3.66 13.81 -28.03
CA LEU A 144 -3.30 13.36 -26.68
C LEU A 144 -4.55 13.29 -25.81
N ASP A 145 -5.34 14.37 -25.77
CA ASP A 145 -6.60 14.39 -25.03
C ASP A 145 -7.57 13.30 -25.52
N SER A 146 -7.65 13.13 -26.84
CA SER A 146 -8.52 12.12 -27.46
C SER A 146 -8.08 10.70 -27.11
N LEU A 147 -6.76 10.42 -27.13
CA LEU A 147 -6.22 9.13 -26.71
C LEU A 147 -6.54 8.86 -25.24
N VAL A 148 -6.23 9.81 -24.35
CA VAL A 148 -6.50 9.66 -22.91
C VAL A 148 -7.98 9.40 -22.65
N ASN A 149 -8.87 10.16 -23.31
CA ASN A 149 -10.31 9.96 -23.18
C ASN A 149 -10.74 8.56 -23.66
N ALA A 150 -10.24 8.10 -24.81
CA ALA A 150 -10.55 6.76 -25.33
C ALA A 150 -10.06 5.65 -24.39
N LEU A 151 -8.92 5.82 -23.71
CA LEU A 151 -8.44 4.85 -22.72
C LEU A 151 -9.36 4.77 -21.50
N VAL A 152 -9.87 5.91 -21.03
CA VAL A 152 -10.85 5.96 -19.94
C VAL A 152 -12.18 5.31 -20.37
N GLU A 153 -12.67 5.65 -21.57
CA GLU A 153 -13.90 5.07 -22.14
C GLU A 153 -13.79 3.55 -22.33
N ILE A 154 -12.63 3.02 -22.73
CA ILE A 154 -12.41 1.56 -22.80
C ILE A 154 -12.63 0.91 -21.43
N VAL A 155 -12.12 1.49 -20.35
CA VAL A 155 -12.26 0.90 -19.01
C VAL A 155 -13.68 1.06 -18.45
N VAL A 156 -14.41 2.09 -18.87
CA VAL A 156 -15.75 2.42 -18.35
C VAL A 156 -16.88 1.80 -19.18
N ASP A 157 -16.82 1.90 -20.51
CA ASP A 157 -17.94 1.64 -21.41
C ASP A 157 -17.84 0.31 -22.17
N VAL A 158 -16.64 -0.24 -22.36
CA VAL A 158 -16.46 -1.55 -23.01
C VAL A 158 -16.77 -2.66 -22.00
N PRO A 159 -17.64 -3.64 -22.35
CA PRO A 159 -17.91 -4.78 -21.48
C PRO A 159 -16.65 -5.62 -21.24
N LEU A 160 -16.41 -5.97 -19.97
CA LEU A 160 -15.34 -6.90 -19.59
C LEU A 160 -15.75 -8.34 -19.90
N LEU A 161 -15.20 -8.88 -20.99
CA LEU A 161 -15.40 -10.23 -21.54
C LEU A 161 -14.02 -10.87 -21.77
N ASP A 162 -13.97 -12.18 -21.99
CA ASP A 162 -12.70 -12.90 -22.18
C ASP A 162 -11.84 -12.33 -23.33
N PHE A 163 -12.47 -11.94 -24.43
CA PHE A 163 -11.77 -11.39 -25.60
C PHE A 163 -11.49 -9.87 -25.51
N THR A 164 -12.13 -9.15 -24.59
CA THR A 164 -11.84 -7.72 -24.32
C THR A 164 -10.91 -7.54 -23.11
N TYR A 165 -10.71 -8.56 -22.28
CA TYR A 165 -9.88 -8.51 -21.07
C TYR A 165 -8.48 -7.92 -21.31
N ALA A 166 -7.79 -8.39 -22.35
CA ALA A 166 -6.45 -7.90 -22.70
C ALA A 166 -6.46 -6.41 -23.07
N LEU A 167 -7.53 -5.93 -23.70
CA LEU A 167 -7.70 -4.52 -24.08
C LEU A 167 -7.88 -3.63 -22.84
N HIS A 168 -8.64 -4.07 -21.83
CA HIS A 168 -8.75 -3.37 -20.55
C HIS A 168 -7.40 -3.24 -19.84
N VAL A 169 -6.65 -4.35 -19.77
CA VAL A 169 -5.31 -4.35 -19.16
C VAL A 169 -4.37 -3.42 -19.91
N GLU A 170 -4.38 -3.46 -21.25
CA GLU A 170 -3.52 -2.60 -22.07
C GLU A 170 -3.88 -1.12 -21.95
N ALA A 171 -5.17 -0.78 -21.83
CA ALA A 171 -5.62 0.59 -21.60
C ALA A 171 -5.10 1.14 -20.27
N ILE A 172 -5.21 0.36 -19.20
CA ILE A 172 -4.68 0.73 -17.87
C ILE A 172 -3.16 0.86 -17.90
N ASN A 173 -2.45 -0.08 -18.52
CA ASN A 173 -1.00 -0.02 -18.65
C ASN A 173 -0.54 1.20 -19.48
N THR A 174 -1.30 1.56 -20.51
CA THR A 174 -1.01 2.75 -21.32
C THR A 174 -1.22 4.03 -20.52
N LEU A 175 -2.27 4.11 -19.69
CA LEU A 175 -2.47 5.22 -18.77
C LEU A 175 -1.33 5.31 -17.74
N LEU A 176 -0.91 4.19 -17.16
CA LEU A 176 0.26 4.15 -16.26
C LEU A 176 1.53 4.65 -16.95
N VAL A 177 1.75 4.28 -18.22
CA VAL A 177 2.85 4.78 -19.05
C VAL A 177 2.78 6.28 -19.29
N LEU A 178 1.61 6.81 -19.63
CA LEU A 178 1.44 8.26 -19.80
C LEU A 178 1.74 9.01 -18.48
N LEU A 179 1.18 8.54 -17.36
CA LEU A 179 1.33 9.17 -16.06
C LEU A 179 2.73 9.04 -15.47
N SER A 180 3.53 8.07 -15.93
CA SER A 180 4.91 7.87 -15.48
C SER A 180 5.84 9.02 -15.85
N VAL A 181 5.38 10.00 -16.65
CA VAL A 181 6.11 11.25 -16.90
C VAL A 181 6.58 11.92 -15.60
N GLN A 182 5.82 11.76 -14.51
CA GLN A 182 6.18 12.27 -13.18
C GLN A 182 7.45 11.63 -12.60
N MET A 183 7.82 10.42 -13.03
CA MET A 183 9.04 9.74 -12.60
C MET A 183 10.30 10.35 -13.24
N PHE A 184 10.16 11.00 -14.40
CA PHE A 184 11.25 11.45 -15.26
C PHE A 184 11.28 12.98 -15.44
N SER A 185 10.35 13.72 -14.84
CA SER A 185 10.18 15.16 -15.03
C SER A 185 10.23 15.91 -13.71
N THR A 186 10.98 17.01 -13.67
CA THR A 186 10.99 17.96 -12.54
C THR A 186 9.83 18.94 -12.58
N ASN A 187 9.06 18.96 -13.67
CA ASN A 187 7.91 19.83 -13.81
C ASN A 187 6.85 19.46 -12.78
N THR A 188 6.29 20.47 -12.11
CA THR A 188 5.09 20.27 -11.32
C THR A 188 4.01 19.65 -12.20
N SER A 189 3.35 18.64 -11.66
CA SER A 189 2.31 17.85 -12.31
C SER A 189 1.13 18.70 -12.83
N MET A 190 0.95 19.93 -12.33
CA MET A 190 0.00 20.93 -12.84
C MET A 190 0.34 21.53 -14.19
N ASN A 191 1.62 21.60 -14.53
CA ASN A 191 2.06 22.11 -15.83
C ASN A 191 2.13 21.01 -16.88
N SER A 192 2.08 19.75 -16.44
CA SER A 192 2.07 18.58 -17.32
C SER A 192 0.82 18.57 -18.20
N PRO A 193 0.95 18.67 -19.54
CA PRO A 193 -0.17 18.50 -20.45
C PRO A 193 -0.83 17.13 -20.28
N ILE A 194 -0.04 16.07 -20.05
CA ILE A 194 -0.56 14.70 -19.88
C ILE A 194 -1.47 14.59 -18.65
N TYR A 195 -1.06 15.16 -17.50
CA TYR A 195 -1.90 15.17 -16.31
C TYR A 195 -3.13 16.06 -16.47
N LYS A 196 -3.04 17.19 -17.20
CA LYS A 196 -4.21 18.01 -17.53
C LYS A 196 -5.25 17.22 -18.33
N SER A 197 -4.84 16.44 -19.32
CA SER A 197 -5.72 15.59 -20.13
C SER A 197 -6.52 14.60 -19.29
N VAL A 198 -5.94 14.09 -18.20
CA VAL A 198 -6.58 13.14 -17.30
C VAL A 198 -7.46 13.85 -16.27
N LEU A 199 -7.02 14.98 -15.73
CA LEU A 199 -7.70 15.66 -14.61
C LEU A 199 -8.83 16.60 -15.04
N GLN A 200 -8.83 17.05 -16.30
CA GLN A 200 -9.74 18.06 -16.82
C GLN A 200 -10.57 17.51 -17.99
N GLY A 201 -11.42 18.34 -18.57
CA GLY A 201 -12.19 18.00 -19.77
C GLY A 201 -13.09 16.78 -19.61
N LYS A 202 -13.15 15.93 -20.64
CA LYS A 202 -14.03 14.75 -20.69
C LYS A 202 -13.68 13.69 -19.65
N CYS A 203 -12.39 13.54 -19.32
CA CYS A 203 -11.93 12.57 -18.31
C CYS A 203 -12.44 12.92 -16.91
N SER A 204 -12.53 14.22 -16.59
CA SER A 204 -13.10 14.68 -15.32
C SER A 204 -14.58 14.33 -15.16
N ILE A 205 -15.35 14.31 -16.26
CA ILE A 205 -16.77 13.92 -16.27
C ILE A 205 -16.91 12.42 -15.96
N HIS A 206 -16.02 11.60 -16.52
CA HIS A 206 -15.99 10.16 -16.29
C HIS A 206 -15.39 9.76 -14.94
N ALA A 207 -14.87 10.70 -14.14
CA ALA A 207 -14.08 10.37 -12.96
C ALA A 207 -14.79 9.46 -11.95
N LEU A 208 -16.09 9.70 -11.70
CA LEU A 208 -16.89 8.85 -10.80
C LEU A 208 -16.99 7.40 -11.31
N LEU A 209 -17.33 7.23 -12.58
CA LEU A 209 -17.45 5.91 -13.20
C LEU A 209 -16.11 5.23 -13.35
N PHE A 210 -15.06 5.97 -13.70
CA PHE A 210 -13.72 5.42 -13.84
C PHE A 210 -13.15 4.95 -12.50
N THR A 211 -13.24 5.77 -11.45
CA THR A 211 -12.86 5.35 -10.09
C THR A 211 -13.67 4.13 -9.63
N LYS A 212 -14.99 4.10 -9.92
CA LYS A 212 -15.83 2.94 -9.64
C LYS A 212 -15.33 1.70 -10.37
N SER A 213 -15.08 1.77 -11.67
CA SER A 213 -14.62 0.62 -12.48
C SER A 213 -13.28 0.08 -11.99
N LEU A 214 -12.31 0.96 -11.70
CA LEU A 214 -11.00 0.55 -11.17
C LEU A 214 -11.13 -0.14 -9.80
N LEU A 215 -11.91 0.44 -8.89
CA LEU A 215 -12.14 -0.15 -7.57
C LEU A 215 -12.96 -1.45 -7.67
N GLN A 216 -13.92 -1.55 -8.58
CA GLN A 216 -14.68 -2.78 -8.84
C GLN A 216 -13.80 -3.90 -9.38
N ASN A 217 -12.87 -3.60 -10.30
CA ASN A 217 -11.90 -4.58 -10.80
C ASN A 217 -11.02 -5.08 -9.64
N PHE A 218 -10.57 -4.19 -8.75
CA PHE A 218 -9.85 -4.57 -7.55
C PHE A 218 -10.71 -5.50 -6.66
N VAL A 219 -11.97 -5.15 -6.40
CA VAL A 219 -12.84 -5.97 -5.55
C VAL A 219 -13.11 -7.35 -6.13
N ARG A 220 -13.32 -7.46 -7.45
CA ARG A 220 -13.69 -8.73 -8.10
C ARG A 220 -12.59 -9.79 -8.04
N GLN A 221 -11.31 -9.38 -8.12
CA GLN A 221 -10.18 -10.31 -8.15
C GLN A 221 -10.34 -11.42 -9.23
N ASP A 222 -10.98 -11.08 -10.36
CA ASP A 222 -11.22 -12.04 -11.44
C ASP A 222 -9.87 -12.56 -11.98
N LYS A 223 -9.79 -13.88 -12.16
CA LYS A 223 -8.62 -14.50 -12.80
C LYS A 223 -8.59 -14.13 -14.27
N CYS A 224 -7.41 -13.92 -14.83
CA CYS A 224 -7.29 -13.62 -16.23
C CYS A 224 -7.72 -14.85 -17.09
N PRO A 225 -8.40 -14.62 -18.23
CA PRO A 225 -8.90 -15.69 -19.09
C PRO A 225 -7.79 -16.60 -19.62
N GLU A 226 -8.11 -17.86 -19.96
CA GLU A 226 -7.13 -18.76 -20.59
C GLU A 226 -6.59 -18.21 -21.92
N SER A 227 -7.40 -17.45 -22.67
CA SER A 227 -6.99 -16.75 -23.90
C SER A 227 -5.97 -15.65 -23.64
N TYR A 228 -5.95 -15.05 -22.45
CA TYR A 228 -4.87 -14.14 -22.03
C TYR A 228 -3.55 -14.91 -21.90
N TYR A 229 -3.62 -16.20 -21.52
CA TYR A 229 -2.48 -17.10 -21.46
C TYR A 229 -2.14 -17.76 -22.81
N ARG A 230 -3.12 -18.01 -23.68
CA ARG A 230 -2.98 -18.65 -24.98
C ARG A 230 -3.29 -17.66 -26.11
N SER A 231 -2.25 -17.24 -26.82
CA SER A 231 -2.46 -16.70 -28.16
C SER A 231 -2.89 -17.87 -29.05
N GLU A 232 -4.19 -18.00 -29.34
CA GLU A 232 -4.67 -18.97 -30.32
C GLU A 232 -4.16 -18.59 -31.71
N GLY A 233 -3.30 -19.46 -32.24
CA GLY A 233 -2.69 -19.31 -33.55
C GLY A 233 -1.74 -20.47 -33.86
N GLY A 234 -2.22 -21.71 -33.76
CA GLY A 234 -1.49 -22.91 -34.18
C GLY A 234 -2.01 -24.16 -33.49
N GLY A 235 -2.70 -25.02 -34.24
CA GLY A 235 -3.24 -26.28 -33.74
C GLY A 235 -2.14 -27.16 -33.14
N SER A 236 -2.21 -27.40 -31.83
CA SER A 236 -1.57 -28.55 -31.20
C SER A 236 -2.33 -28.92 -29.93
N ILE A 237 -2.84 -30.15 -29.92
CA ILE A 237 -3.79 -30.72 -28.95
C ILE A 237 -3.11 -31.12 -27.61
N ILE A 238 -1.84 -30.76 -27.37
CA ILE A 238 -1.05 -31.38 -26.29
C ILE A 238 -0.40 -30.37 -25.34
N ILE A 239 -1.15 -29.48 -24.69
CA ILE A 239 -0.72 -28.81 -23.43
C ILE A 239 -1.91 -28.56 -22.48
N GLY A 240 -2.82 -29.54 -22.36
CA GLY A 240 -3.85 -29.57 -21.32
C GLY A 240 -3.49 -30.41 -20.10
N LEU A 241 -2.40 -31.20 -20.17
CA LEU A 241 -2.05 -32.19 -19.15
C LEU A 241 -0.95 -31.71 -18.18
N ALA A 242 -0.15 -30.71 -18.55
CA ALA A 242 1.00 -30.30 -17.75
C ALA A 242 0.65 -29.42 -16.53
N SER A 243 -0.41 -28.59 -16.60
CA SER A 243 -0.83 -27.78 -15.44
C SER A 243 -1.46 -28.64 -14.34
N GLY A 244 -2.21 -29.68 -14.72
CA GLY A 244 -2.75 -30.67 -13.79
C GLY A 244 -1.67 -31.52 -13.12
N LEU A 245 -0.60 -31.87 -13.84
CA LEU A 245 0.49 -32.68 -13.31
C LEU A 245 1.45 -31.89 -12.40
N TRP A 246 1.66 -30.59 -12.64
CA TRP A 246 2.51 -29.76 -11.78
C TRP A 246 1.88 -29.49 -10.41
N ASN A 247 0.56 -29.28 -10.36
CA ASN A 247 -0.19 -29.17 -9.10
C ASN A 247 -0.23 -30.51 -8.34
N ALA A 248 -0.25 -31.65 -9.04
CA ALA A 248 -0.19 -32.97 -8.43
C ALA A 248 1.21 -33.34 -7.90
N LEU A 249 2.29 -32.86 -8.53
CA LEU A 249 3.68 -33.14 -8.12
C LEU A 249 4.20 -32.22 -7.01
N THR A 250 3.61 -31.02 -6.85
CA THR A 250 3.97 -30.06 -5.77
C THR A 250 3.14 -30.24 -4.50
N LEU A 251 2.20 -31.19 -4.48
CA LEU A 251 1.35 -31.51 -3.33
C LEU A 251 2.12 -32.09 -2.12
N GLY A 252 3.43 -32.36 -2.26
CA GLY A 252 4.30 -32.91 -1.20
C GLY A 252 5.35 -31.94 -0.64
N TYR A 253 5.52 -30.74 -1.21
CA TYR A 253 6.45 -29.72 -0.70
C TYR A 253 5.67 -28.44 -0.44
N GLY A 254 5.55 -28.04 0.83
CA GLY A 254 4.88 -26.79 1.20
C GLY A 254 5.54 -25.60 0.51
N SER A 255 4.87 -25.03 -0.49
CA SER A 255 5.26 -23.76 -1.10
C SER A 255 5.19 -22.65 -0.06
N LYS A 256 6.22 -21.80 -0.02
CA LYS A 256 6.23 -20.61 0.85
C LYS A 256 5.05 -19.71 0.47
N GLU A 257 4.53 -18.99 1.44
CA GLU A 257 3.35 -18.13 1.27
C GLU A 257 3.59 -17.05 0.19
N GLU A 258 4.83 -16.56 0.09
CA GLU A 258 5.31 -15.64 -0.94
C GLU A 258 5.18 -16.20 -2.37
N ASP A 259 5.46 -17.48 -2.59
CA ASP A 259 5.34 -18.12 -3.91
C ASP A 259 3.88 -18.22 -4.36
N LYS A 260 2.97 -18.46 -3.41
CA LYS A 260 1.52 -18.51 -3.66
C LYS A 260 0.96 -17.11 -3.95
N GLU A 261 1.45 -16.10 -3.25
CA GLU A 261 1.06 -14.70 -3.44
C GLU A 261 1.55 -14.16 -4.79
N ALA A 262 2.81 -14.43 -5.15
CA ALA A 262 3.35 -14.09 -6.46
C ALA A 262 2.61 -14.81 -7.61
N ALA A 263 2.16 -16.05 -7.40
CA ALA A 263 1.32 -16.77 -8.35
C ALA A 263 -0.09 -16.14 -8.45
N ARG A 264 -0.71 -15.79 -7.33
CA ARG A 264 -2.03 -15.12 -7.30
C ARG A 264 -1.99 -13.76 -8.01
N MET A 265 -0.95 -12.96 -7.80
CA MET A 265 -0.76 -11.68 -8.50
C MET A 265 -0.66 -11.85 -10.03
N LYS A 266 -0.06 -12.95 -10.48
CA LYS A 266 0.00 -13.29 -11.92
C LYS A 266 -1.34 -13.77 -12.49
N GLU A 267 -2.26 -14.21 -11.64
CA GLU A 267 -3.61 -14.63 -12.02
C GLU A 267 -4.59 -13.46 -12.04
N THR A 268 -4.47 -12.45 -11.16
CA THR A 268 -5.42 -11.33 -11.04
C THR A 268 -4.90 -10.01 -11.60
N VAL A 269 -4.36 -10.04 -12.83
CA VAL A 269 -3.63 -8.92 -13.45
C VAL A 269 -4.47 -7.64 -13.51
N LEU A 270 -5.73 -7.71 -13.96
CA LEU A 270 -6.57 -6.53 -14.12
C LEU A 270 -6.87 -5.84 -12.78
N ALA A 271 -7.13 -6.64 -11.74
CA ALA A 271 -7.38 -6.13 -10.39
C ALA A 271 -6.15 -5.37 -9.85
N GLN A 272 -4.96 -5.94 -10.05
CA GLN A 272 -3.70 -5.34 -9.63
C GLN A 272 -3.41 -4.04 -10.38
N GLN A 273 -3.46 -4.03 -11.71
CA GLN A 273 -3.22 -2.82 -12.50
C GLN A 273 -4.25 -1.73 -12.22
N SER A 274 -5.51 -2.11 -11.99
CA SER A 274 -6.56 -1.16 -11.65
C SER A 274 -6.29 -0.47 -10.31
N LEU A 275 -5.81 -1.21 -9.31
CA LEU A 275 -5.43 -0.63 -8.03
C LEU A 275 -4.22 0.30 -8.16
N LEU A 276 -3.18 -0.11 -8.90
CA LEU A 276 -1.99 0.73 -9.12
C LEU A 276 -2.37 2.05 -9.80
N LEU A 277 -3.18 2.01 -10.85
CA LEU A 277 -3.64 3.22 -11.53
C LEU A 277 -4.51 4.09 -10.62
N LEU A 278 -5.42 3.47 -9.85
CA LEU A 278 -6.25 4.20 -8.88
C LEU A 278 -5.39 4.96 -7.85
N LEU A 279 -4.34 4.32 -7.33
CA LEU A 279 -3.43 4.95 -6.36
C LEU A 279 -2.67 6.12 -6.98
N VAL A 280 -2.21 6.02 -8.24
CA VAL A 280 -1.58 7.14 -8.96
C VAL A 280 -2.56 8.31 -9.12
N LEU A 281 -3.80 8.04 -9.53
CA LEU A 281 -4.81 9.08 -9.77
C LEU A 281 -5.24 9.80 -8.49
N VAL A 282 -5.30 9.09 -7.36
CA VAL A 282 -5.79 9.65 -6.07
C VAL A 282 -4.70 10.38 -5.30
N ASN A 283 -3.46 9.91 -5.38
CA ASN A 283 -2.31 10.52 -4.68
C ASN A 283 -1.60 11.59 -5.52
N HIS A 284 -2.09 11.85 -6.72
CA HIS A 284 -1.66 13.02 -7.46
C HIS A 284 -2.00 14.31 -6.68
N CYS A 285 -1.03 15.20 -6.54
CA CYS A 285 -1.23 16.51 -5.90
C CYS A 285 -1.08 17.66 -6.87
N THR A 286 -1.93 18.66 -6.66
CA THR A 286 -1.94 19.97 -7.32
C THR A 286 -1.37 20.98 -6.32
N SER A 287 -0.38 21.80 -6.70
CA SER A 287 0.16 22.85 -5.79
C SER A 287 -0.87 23.91 -5.42
N ASP A 288 -1.98 23.97 -6.16
CA ASP A 288 -3.13 24.81 -5.86
C ASP A 288 -4.18 24.02 -5.08
N LYS A 289 -4.44 24.45 -3.84
CA LYS A 289 -5.48 23.88 -2.97
C LYS A 289 -6.90 24.09 -3.52
N ALA A 290 -7.08 24.95 -4.53
CA ALA A 290 -8.36 25.18 -5.20
C ALA A 290 -8.69 24.13 -6.27
N VAL A 291 -7.71 23.40 -6.81
CA VAL A 291 -7.95 22.38 -7.85
C VAL A 291 -8.30 21.05 -7.19
N THR A 292 -9.59 20.70 -7.22
CA THR A 292 -10.04 19.40 -6.69
C THR A 292 -9.72 18.28 -7.66
N VAL A 293 -8.88 17.33 -7.25
CA VAL A 293 -8.63 16.09 -8.00
C VAL A 293 -9.91 15.25 -8.05
N PRO A 294 -10.53 15.04 -9.23
CA PRO A 294 -11.87 14.48 -9.31
C PRO A 294 -11.93 13.00 -8.86
N TYR A 295 -10.87 12.23 -9.15
CA TYR A 295 -10.74 10.83 -8.72
C TYR A 295 -10.59 10.68 -7.21
N LYS A 296 -9.87 11.59 -6.55
CA LYS A 296 -9.73 11.66 -5.09
C LYS A 296 -11.09 11.92 -4.43
N LYS A 297 -11.86 12.88 -4.97
CA LYS A 297 -13.22 13.15 -4.52
C LYS A 297 -14.14 11.95 -4.72
N ALA A 298 -14.04 11.27 -5.85
CA ALA A 298 -14.84 10.06 -6.14
C ALA A 298 -14.55 8.93 -5.14
N LEU A 299 -13.27 8.64 -4.85
CA LEU A 299 -12.88 7.58 -3.92
C LEU A 299 -13.30 7.87 -2.47
N PHE A 300 -13.35 9.14 -2.05
CA PHE A 300 -13.69 9.47 -0.66
C PHE A 300 -15.17 9.73 -0.41
N SER A 301 -15.99 9.73 -1.46
CA SER A 301 -17.43 9.99 -1.37
C SER A 301 -18.32 8.78 -1.68
N PHE A 302 -17.77 7.65 -2.13
CA PHE A 302 -18.60 6.48 -2.46
C PHE A 302 -19.28 5.89 -1.22
N VAL A 303 -20.49 5.39 -1.44
CA VAL A 303 -21.37 4.87 -0.39
C VAL A 303 -21.61 3.37 -0.58
N ASN A 304 -22.04 2.72 0.50
CA ASN A 304 -22.36 1.30 0.47
C ASN A 304 -23.55 1.02 -0.47
N SER A 305 -23.43 0.01 -1.34
CA SER A 305 -24.52 -0.36 -2.23
C SER A 305 -25.70 -1.03 -1.52
N GLN A 306 -25.47 -1.57 -0.32
CA GLN A 306 -26.48 -2.26 0.48
C GLN A 306 -27.31 -1.32 1.37
N ASP A 307 -26.91 -0.06 1.53
CA ASP A 307 -27.64 0.90 2.36
C ASP A 307 -28.88 1.42 1.61
N ALA A 308 -30.05 1.25 2.23
CA ALA A 308 -31.35 1.55 1.64
C ALA A 308 -31.72 3.06 1.65
N GLY A 309 -30.90 3.92 2.25
CA GLY A 309 -31.22 5.35 2.44
C GLY A 309 -30.35 6.28 1.62
N GLY A 310 -30.94 7.07 0.72
CA GLY A 310 -30.31 8.26 0.16
C GLY A 310 -30.75 9.49 0.95
N SER A 311 -29.81 10.28 1.47
CA SER A 311 -30.09 11.63 1.96
C SER A 311 -30.46 12.56 0.80
N VAL A 312 -31.29 13.57 1.09
CA VAL A 312 -31.98 14.44 0.13
C VAL A 312 -31.05 15.47 -0.55
N GLU A 313 -29.78 15.57 -0.13
CA GLU A 313 -28.76 16.43 -0.73
C GLU A 313 -27.44 15.65 -0.91
N ALA A 314 -27.38 14.76 -1.89
CA ALA A 314 -26.21 13.89 -2.08
C ALA A 314 -25.15 14.54 -2.99
N ILE A 315 -23.93 14.69 -2.45
CA ILE A 315 -22.71 14.87 -3.25
C ILE A 315 -22.68 13.76 -4.32
N PRO A 316 -22.40 14.05 -5.60
CA PRO A 316 -22.31 13.02 -6.63
C PRO A 316 -21.32 11.93 -6.22
N SER A 317 -21.82 10.71 -6.04
CA SER A 317 -21.05 9.55 -5.58
C SER A 317 -21.51 8.27 -6.28
N PHE A 318 -20.62 7.28 -6.34
CA PHE A 318 -21.00 5.95 -6.81
C PHE A 318 -21.28 5.00 -5.63
N LYS A 319 -21.95 3.89 -5.92
CA LYS A 319 -22.22 2.82 -4.95
C LYS A 319 -21.30 1.63 -5.17
N LEU A 320 -20.79 1.05 -4.08
CA LEU A 320 -19.99 -0.17 -4.07
C LEU A 320 -20.32 -1.00 -2.82
N ASP A 321 -20.25 -2.33 -2.95
CA ASP A 321 -20.49 -3.24 -1.83
C ASP A 321 -19.32 -3.19 -0.83
N TYR A 322 -19.58 -2.65 0.36
CA TYR A 322 -18.55 -2.54 1.40
C TYR A 322 -18.09 -3.90 1.93
N GLY A 323 -18.96 -4.91 1.94
CA GLY A 323 -18.61 -6.26 2.40
C GLY A 323 -17.59 -6.89 1.47
N LYS A 324 -17.85 -6.88 0.16
CA LYS A 324 -16.89 -7.39 -0.83
C LYS A 324 -15.57 -6.64 -0.80
N LEU A 325 -15.61 -5.31 -0.64
CA LEU A 325 -14.38 -4.52 -0.52
C LEU A 325 -13.58 -4.90 0.73
N TYR A 326 -14.24 -5.04 1.88
CA TYR A 326 -13.61 -5.46 3.13
C TYR A 326 -12.96 -6.84 3.02
N ASP A 327 -13.67 -7.82 2.45
CA ASP A 327 -13.14 -9.17 2.27
C ASP A 327 -11.92 -9.18 1.33
N THR A 328 -11.96 -8.41 0.24
CA THR A 328 -10.83 -8.28 -0.67
C THR A 328 -9.63 -7.60 0.00
N LEU A 329 -9.84 -6.55 0.79
CA LEU A 329 -8.78 -5.92 1.58
C LEU A 329 -8.14 -6.96 2.51
N CYS A 330 -8.92 -7.65 3.33
CA CYS A 330 -8.43 -8.69 4.25
C CYS A 330 -7.58 -9.76 3.54
N THR A 331 -8.03 -10.24 2.37
CA THR A 331 -7.33 -11.31 1.63
C THR A 331 -6.10 -10.86 0.85
N THR A 332 -5.88 -9.56 0.69
CA THR A 332 -4.77 -8.99 -0.09
C THR A 332 -3.89 -8.03 0.74
N MET A 333 -4.07 -8.00 2.06
CA MET A 333 -3.40 -7.07 2.99
C MET A 333 -1.87 -7.16 3.00
N ASN A 334 -1.28 -8.30 2.65
CA ASN A 334 0.18 -8.47 2.60
C ASN A 334 0.87 -7.56 1.57
N ASN A 335 0.09 -6.90 0.70
CA ASN A 335 0.58 -6.07 -0.39
C ASN A 335 0.59 -4.58 -0.01
N ASP A 336 1.70 -3.89 -0.29
CA ASP A 336 1.86 -2.45 -0.08
C ASP A 336 0.69 -1.62 -0.64
N GLN A 337 0.29 -1.89 -1.89
CA GLN A 337 -0.82 -1.19 -2.55
C GLN A 337 -2.15 -1.34 -1.80
N THR A 338 -2.40 -2.51 -1.19
CA THR A 338 -3.63 -2.77 -0.43
C THR A 338 -3.61 -2.02 0.89
N THR A 339 -2.47 -2.03 1.60
CA THR A 339 -2.32 -1.27 2.85
C THR A 339 -2.49 0.22 2.60
N LEU A 340 -1.94 0.75 1.50
CA LEU A 340 -2.12 2.16 1.14
C LEU A 340 -3.58 2.49 0.80
N LEU A 341 -4.29 1.62 0.07
CA LEU A 341 -5.72 1.82 -0.18
C LEU A 341 -6.52 1.83 1.13
N LEU A 342 -6.25 0.89 2.05
CA LEU A 342 -6.91 0.83 3.34
C LEU A 342 -6.67 2.11 4.14
N TYR A 343 -5.43 2.60 4.19
CA TYR A 343 -5.09 3.88 4.81
C TYR A 343 -5.96 5.02 4.25
N LEU A 344 -5.99 5.19 2.93
CA LEU A 344 -6.72 6.27 2.27
C LEU A 344 -8.23 6.20 2.59
N LEU A 345 -8.79 5.00 2.60
CA LEU A 345 -10.21 4.79 2.90
C LEU A 345 -10.54 5.04 4.38
N LEU A 346 -9.75 4.52 5.32
CA LEU A 346 -9.97 4.76 6.75
C LEU A 346 -9.77 6.23 7.12
N HIS A 347 -8.80 6.90 6.52
CA HIS A 347 -8.51 8.29 6.83
C HIS A 347 -9.54 9.26 6.23
N ARG A 348 -10.04 9.00 5.01
CA ARG A 348 -10.82 10.00 4.25
C ARG A 348 -12.26 9.60 3.92
N ASN A 349 -12.63 8.32 4.02
CA ASN A 349 -14.01 7.85 3.84
C ASN A 349 -14.59 7.43 5.20
N GLY A 350 -15.26 8.39 5.88
CA GLY A 350 -15.83 8.16 7.21
C GLY A 350 -16.86 7.03 7.25
N ASN A 351 -17.70 6.89 6.21
CA ASN A 351 -18.70 5.83 6.13
C ASN A 351 -18.04 4.44 6.09
N PHE A 352 -16.97 4.30 5.30
CA PHE A 352 -16.22 3.06 5.23
C PHE A 352 -15.44 2.80 6.53
N LYS A 353 -14.85 3.81 7.17
CA LYS A 353 -14.22 3.68 8.51
C LYS A 353 -15.23 3.13 9.53
N THR A 354 -16.42 3.71 9.62
CA THR A 354 -17.49 3.24 10.52
C THR A 354 -17.91 1.81 10.18
N TYR A 355 -18.02 1.47 8.89
CA TYR A 355 -18.31 0.09 8.48
C TYR A 355 -17.25 -0.89 8.97
N VAL A 356 -15.95 -0.60 8.78
CA VAL A 356 -14.84 -1.45 9.24
C VAL A 356 -14.87 -1.63 10.76
N LEU A 357 -15.05 -0.55 11.52
CA LEU A 357 -15.10 -0.61 13.00
C LEU A 357 -16.31 -1.40 13.52
N SER A 358 -17.40 -1.49 12.75
CA SER A 358 -18.59 -2.27 13.12
C SER A 358 -18.47 -3.78 12.84
N ARG A 359 -17.38 -4.24 12.23
CA ARG A 359 -17.21 -5.65 11.83
C ARG A 359 -16.87 -6.54 13.04
N SER A 360 -17.58 -7.66 13.15
CA SER A 360 -17.31 -8.69 14.16
C SER A 360 -16.07 -9.53 13.86
N ASN A 361 -15.56 -9.49 12.62
CA ASN A 361 -14.44 -10.27 12.12
C ASN A 361 -13.21 -9.39 11.84
N ILE A 362 -12.92 -8.45 12.73
CA ILE A 362 -11.82 -7.48 12.59
C ILE A 362 -10.44 -8.16 12.62
N GLU A 363 -10.33 -9.34 13.23
CA GLU A 363 -9.12 -10.16 13.25
C GLU A 363 -8.64 -10.56 11.85
N MET A 364 -9.55 -10.70 10.87
CA MET A 364 -9.20 -10.99 9.48
C MET A 364 -8.39 -9.86 8.83
N LEU A 365 -8.63 -8.62 9.27
CA LEU A 365 -7.88 -7.44 8.84
C LEU A 365 -6.61 -7.26 9.67
N MET A 366 -6.73 -7.43 10.99
CA MET A 366 -5.66 -7.13 11.93
C MET A 366 -4.51 -8.14 11.89
N ILE A 367 -4.77 -9.44 11.73
CA ILE A 367 -3.72 -10.46 11.73
C ILE A 367 -2.68 -10.22 10.61
N PRO A 368 -3.07 -9.97 9.35
CA PRO A 368 -2.11 -9.60 8.30
C PRO A 368 -1.30 -8.34 8.62
N ILE A 369 -1.94 -7.29 9.17
CA ILE A 369 -1.26 -6.05 9.56
C ILE A 369 -0.20 -6.32 10.64
N LEU A 370 -0.56 -7.11 11.65
CA LEU A 370 0.36 -7.50 12.72
C LEU A 370 1.51 -8.38 12.19
N LYS A 371 1.25 -9.23 11.20
CA LYS A 371 2.28 -10.03 10.54
C LYS A 371 3.28 -9.16 9.77
N ILE A 372 2.82 -8.13 9.05
CA ILE A 372 3.69 -7.16 8.37
C ILE A 372 4.63 -6.47 9.37
N LEU A 373 4.09 -6.03 10.52
CA LEU A 373 4.89 -5.38 11.56
C LEU A 373 5.86 -6.34 12.26
N TYR A 374 5.49 -7.61 12.38
CA TYR A 374 6.33 -8.66 12.95
C TYR A 374 7.53 -9.00 12.03
N GLU A 375 7.27 -9.04 10.72
CA GLU A 375 8.22 -9.24 9.63
C GLU A 375 8.93 -7.95 9.19
N ALA A 376 8.88 -6.87 10.00
CA ALA A 376 9.50 -5.58 9.70
C ALA A 376 10.93 -5.66 9.11
N PRO A 377 11.84 -6.57 9.53
CA PRO A 377 13.17 -6.69 8.93
C PRO A 377 13.16 -7.08 7.44
N GLU A 378 12.08 -7.68 6.94
CA GLU A 378 11.91 -8.18 5.58
C GLU A 378 10.98 -7.28 4.74
N ARG A 379 10.47 -6.19 5.33
CA ARG A 379 9.51 -5.26 4.70
C ARG A 379 10.14 -3.89 4.46
N THR A 380 9.56 -3.15 3.52
CA THR A 380 9.97 -1.76 3.27
C THR A 380 9.58 -0.86 4.46
N SER A 381 10.37 0.18 4.73
CA SER A 381 10.04 1.20 5.74
C SER A 381 8.65 1.79 5.50
N HIS A 382 8.32 2.07 4.23
CA HIS A 382 7.01 2.58 3.82
C HIS A 382 5.85 1.64 4.19
N HIS A 383 5.99 0.33 3.96
CA HIS A 383 4.95 -0.64 4.31
C HIS A 383 4.72 -0.74 5.82
N ILE A 384 5.81 -0.64 6.59
CA ILE A 384 5.76 -0.59 8.07
C ILE A 384 5.03 0.67 8.53
N TYR A 385 5.36 1.85 7.98
CA TYR A 385 4.68 3.10 8.32
C TYR A 385 3.19 3.04 8.04
N MET A 386 2.79 2.60 6.83
CA MET A 386 1.37 2.51 6.48
C MET A 386 0.62 1.55 7.41
N SER A 387 1.24 0.42 7.77
CA SER A 387 0.65 -0.55 8.70
C SER A 387 0.48 0.02 10.11
N LEU A 388 1.46 0.79 10.60
CA LEU A 388 1.36 1.48 11.90
C LEU A 388 0.34 2.62 11.89
N ILE A 389 0.23 3.37 10.80
CA ILE A 389 -0.76 4.44 10.67
C ILE A 389 -2.17 3.85 10.66
N VAL A 390 -2.40 2.75 9.93
CA VAL A 390 -3.68 2.03 9.98
C VAL A 390 -3.98 1.57 11.41
N LEU A 391 -3.00 0.99 12.11
CA LEU A 391 -3.15 0.58 13.51
C LEU A 391 -3.55 1.77 14.40
N LEU A 392 -2.88 2.91 14.24
CA LEU A 392 -3.16 4.13 14.99
C LEU A 392 -4.59 4.63 14.71
N ILE A 393 -5.01 4.73 13.44
CA ILE A 393 -6.35 5.18 13.05
C ILE A 393 -7.45 4.27 13.63
N LEU A 394 -7.22 2.96 13.68
CA LEU A 394 -8.15 2.01 14.29
C LEU A 394 -8.20 2.15 15.83
N SER A 395 -7.03 2.36 16.46
CA SER A 395 -6.95 2.55 17.91
C SER A 395 -7.61 3.84 18.42
N GLU A 396 -7.93 4.79 17.54
CA GLU A 396 -8.69 6.00 17.92
C GLU A 396 -10.10 5.69 18.44
N ASP A 397 -10.64 4.50 18.14
CA ASP A 397 -11.99 4.09 18.50
C ASP A 397 -12.03 3.21 19.75
N ASP A 398 -12.85 3.60 20.73
CA ASP A 398 -12.93 2.92 22.04
C ASP A 398 -13.58 1.54 21.96
N LEU A 399 -14.56 1.36 21.07
CA LEU A 399 -15.22 0.07 20.88
C LEU A 399 -14.25 -0.94 20.27
N PHE A 400 -13.44 -0.52 19.30
CA PHE A 400 -12.33 -1.32 18.78
C PHE A 400 -11.36 -1.71 19.90
N ASN A 401 -10.90 -0.74 20.70
CA ASN A 401 -9.94 -0.98 21.78
C ASN A 401 -10.46 -1.98 22.82
N GLU A 402 -11.76 -1.95 23.13
CA GLU A 402 -12.38 -2.92 24.02
C GLU A 402 -12.56 -4.30 23.36
N ALA A 403 -13.06 -4.34 22.12
CA ALA A 403 -13.43 -5.57 21.43
C ALA A 403 -12.22 -6.48 21.12
N VAL A 404 -11.07 -5.90 20.78
CA VAL A 404 -9.87 -6.70 20.45
C VAL A 404 -9.39 -7.59 21.59
N HIS A 405 -9.71 -7.25 22.84
CA HIS A 405 -9.34 -8.07 23.99
C HIS A 405 -10.30 -9.25 24.24
N ASP A 406 -11.50 -9.25 23.65
CA ASP A 406 -12.45 -10.37 23.74
C ASP A 406 -12.27 -11.40 22.61
N ILE A 407 -11.59 -11.02 21.52
CA ILE A 407 -11.32 -11.92 20.40
C ILE A 407 -10.17 -12.84 20.76
N THR A 408 -10.48 -14.12 21.02
CA THR A 408 -9.48 -15.14 21.36
C THR A 408 -8.93 -15.81 20.10
N LEU A 409 -7.62 -15.70 19.92
CA LEU A 409 -6.89 -16.36 18.84
C LEU A 409 -6.25 -17.64 19.34
N LYS A 410 -6.32 -18.69 18.52
CA LYS A 410 -5.72 -19.99 18.82
C LYS A 410 -4.58 -20.25 17.86
N ASN A 411 -3.43 -20.64 18.40
CA ASN A 411 -2.22 -21.00 17.65
C ASN A 411 -1.79 -19.95 16.61
N ILE A 412 -0.80 -19.13 16.95
CA ILE A 412 -0.22 -18.14 16.01
C ILE A 412 1.06 -18.73 15.40
N PRO A 413 1.02 -19.34 14.19
CA PRO A 413 2.14 -20.12 13.68
C PRO A 413 3.35 -19.27 13.27
N TRP A 414 3.13 -18.00 12.90
CA TRP A 414 4.18 -17.09 12.45
C TRP A 414 4.93 -16.40 13.60
N TYR A 415 4.38 -16.41 14.83
CA TYR A 415 5.06 -15.85 16.01
C TYR A 415 6.01 -16.89 16.60
N THR A 416 7.32 -16.64 16.55
CA THR A 416 8.32 -17.69 16.78
C THR A 416 9.05 -17.61 18.13
N GLU A 417 8.96 -16.49 18.85
CA GLU A 417 9.67 -16.32 20.13
C GLU A 417 9.08 -17.16 21.26
N ARG A 418 7.81 -17.54 21.15
CA ARG A 418 7.12 -18.42 22.11
C ARG A 418 5.90 -19.06 21.46
N SER A 419 5.66 -20.33 21.74
CA SER A 419 4.38 -20.96 21.39
C SER A 419 3.23 -20.31 22.16
N LEU A 420 2.31 -19.67 21.43
CA LEU A 420 1.11 -19.03 21.97
C LEU A 420 -0.09 -19.94 21.65
N SER A 421 -0.53 -20.72 22.63
CA SER A 421 -1.70 -21.62 22.47
C SER A 421 -2.99 -20.82 22.33
N GLU A 422 -3.21 -19.87 23.25
CA GLU A 422 -4.37 -18.98 23.26
C GLU A 422 -3.93 -17.57 23.71
N ILE A 423 -4.31 -16.56 22.95
CA ILE A 423 -4.05 -15.15 23.26
C ILE A 423 -5.17 -14.28 22.67
N SER A 424 -5.52 -13.17 23.34
CA SER A 424 -6.44 -12.21 22.72
C SER A 424 -5.77 -11.47 21.57
N LEU A 425 -6.55 -11.00 20.59
CA LEU A 425 -6.05 -10.16 19.50
C LEU A 425 -5.34 -8.89 20.05
N GLY A 426 -5.92 -8.26 21.07
CA GLY A 426 -5.31 -7.13 21.78
C GLY A 426 -3.97 -7.50 22.43
N GLY A 427 -3.86 -8.69 23.02
CA GLY A 427 -2.59 -9.20 23.56
C GLY A 427 -1.52 -9.42 22.50
N LEU A 428 -1.90 -9.97 21.34
CA LEU A 428 -0.99 -10.16 20.20
C LEU A 428 -0.54 -8.82 19.62
N LEU A 429 -1.46 -7.85 19.48
CA LEU A 429 -1.16 -6.50 19.04
C LEU A 429 -0.09 -5.86 19.94
N ILE A 430 -0.28 -5.92 21.26
CA ILE A 430 0.70 -5.37 22.22
C ILE A 430 2.07 -6.03 22.04
N LEU A 431 2.14 -7.36 21.89
CA LEU A 431 3.42 -8.07 21.67
C LEU A 431 4.12 -7.62 20.40
N VAL A 432 3.39 -7.49 19.30
CA VAL A 432 3.94 -7.06 18.02
C VAL A 432 4.43 -5.63 18.12
N VAL A 433 3.64 -4.70 18.68
CA VAL A 433 4.05 -3.29 18.83
C VAL A 433 5.26 -3.16 19.75
N ILE A 434 5.34 -3.91 20.86
CA ILE A 434 6.54 -3.95 21.72
C ILE A 434 7.76 -4.40 20.92
N ARG A 435 7.62 -5.44 20.09
CA ARG A 435 8.69 -5.93 19.23
C ARG A 435 9.10 -4.86 18.20
N THR A 436 8.14 -4.16 17.59
CA THR A 436 8.42 -3.06 16.64
C THR A 436 9.16 -1.90 17.32
N ILE A 437 8.77 -1.51 18.54
CA ILE A 437 9.50 -0.51 19.34
C ILE A 437 10.94 -0.99 19.60
N HIS A 438 11.12 -2.25 20.00
CA HIS A 438 12.46 -2.80 20.25
C HIS A 438 13.34 -2.84 18.99
N PHE A 439 12.77 -3.26 17.86
CA PHE A 439 13.46 -3.26 16.56
C PHE A 439 13.88 -1.84 16.16
N ASN A 440 12.96 -0.88 16.27
CA ASN A 440 13.25 0.50 15.91
C ASN A 440 14.36 1.11 16.78
N MET A 441 14.32 0.89 18.10
CA MET A 441 15.35 1.37 19.03
C MET A 441 16.76 0.83 18.73
N THR A 442 16.84 -0.41 18.24
CA THR A 442 18.11 -1.11 18.05
C THR A 442 18.69 -0.96 16.65
N ARG A 443 17.84 -0.76 15.63
CA ARG A 443 18.26 -0.76 14.22
C ARG A 443 18.03 0.59 13.52
N MET A 444 16.83 1.14 13.62
CA MET A 444 16.37 2.23 12.76
C MET A 444 16.52 3.62 13.40
N ARG A 445 16.36 3.72 14.73
CA ARG A 445 16.37 4.97 15.52
C ARG A 445 15.41 6.04 14.98
N ASP A 446 14.26 5.61 14.47
CA ASP A 446 13.29 6.51 13.87
C ASP A 446 12.28 7.05 14.90
N LYS A 447 12.27 8.36 15.12
CA LYS A 447 11.35 9.02 16.05
C LYS A 447 9.87 8.84 15.66
N TYR A 448 9.55 8.88 14.36
CA TYR A 448 8.18 8.79 13.86
C TYR A 448 7.56 7.42 14.18
N LEU A 449 8.34 6.35 13.95
CA LEU A 449 7.92 4.97 14.24
C LEU A 449 7.65 4.78 15.74
N HIS A 450 8.53 5.28 16.62
CA HIS A 450 8.31 5.23 18.07
C HIS A 450 7.03 5.93 18.50
N THR A 451 6.81 7.15 17.98
CA THR A 451 5.66 7.98 18.33
C THR A 451 4.35 7.28 17.95
N ASN A 452 4.24 6.72 16.75
CA ASN A 452 3.04 6.02 16.29
C ASN A 452 2.77 4.72 17.07
N CYS A 453 3.81 3.93 17.37
CA CYS A 453 3.66 2.73 18.19
C CYS A 453 3.14 3.04 19.59
N LEU A 454 3.72 4.05 20.23
CA LEU A 454 3.32 4.46 21.57
C LEU A 454 1.92 5.07 21.59
N ALA A 455 1.59 5.91 20.61
CA ALA A 455 0.25 6.49 20.46
C ALA A 455 -0.83 5.40 20.34
N ALA A 456 -0.59 4.35 19.55
CA ALA A 456 -1.51 3.23 19.42
C ALA A 456 -1.69 2.46 20.74
N LEU A 457 -0.60 2.15 21.46
CA LEU A 457 -0.68 1.50 22.78
C LEU A 457 -1.36 2.39 23.82
N ALA A 458 -1.11 3.70 23.77
CA ALA A 458 -1.66 4.68 24.68
C ALA A 458 -3.17 4.82 24.50
N ASN A 459 -3.66 4.86 23.26
CA ASN A 459 -5.08 4.83 22.96
C ASN A 459 -5.80 3.61 23.54
N MET A 460 -5.18 2.43 23.44
CA MET A 460 -5.74 1.17 23.93
C MET A 460 -5.63 0.98 25.45
N SER A 461 -4.75 1.74 26.12
CA SER A 461 -4.29 1.46 27.47
C SER A 461 -5.39 1.39 28.53
N SER A 462 -6.46 2.18 28.39
CA SER A 462 -7.62 2.18 29.29
C SER A 462 -8.54 0.96 29.12
N HIS A 463 -8.34 0.19 28.05
CA HIS A 463 -9.15 -0.99 27.70
C HIS A 463 -8.38 -2.31 27.78
N PHE A 464 -7.09 -2.27 28.17
CA PHE A 464 -6.31 -3.47 28.42
C PHE A 464 -7.04 -4.36 29.43
N LYS A 465 -7.46 -5.56 29.02
CA LYS A 465 -8.14 -6.51 29.91
C LYS A 465 -7.63 -7.92 29.68
N ASN A 466 -7.57 -8.70 30.76
CA ASN A 466 -7.18 -10.10 30.75
C ASN A 466 -5.85 -10.35 30.00
N LEU A 467 -4.86 -9.46 30.19
CA LEU A 467 -3.59 -9.58 29.49
C LEU A 467 -2.90 -10.91 29.82
N HIS A 468 -2.43 -11.58 28.77
CA HIS A 468 -1.72 -12.85 28.88
C HIS A 468 -0.39 -12.66 29.66
N PRO A 469 0.03 -13.60 30.54
CA PRO A 469 1.23 -13.43 31.38
C PRO A 469 2.50 -13.03 30.61
N TYR A 470 2.68 -13.64 29.44
CA TYR A 470 3.81 -13.33 28.55
C TYR A 470 3.78 -11.88 28.01
N VAL A 471 2.58 -11.32 27.75
CA VAL A 471 2.42 -9.93 27.30
C VAL A 471 2.90 -8.99 28.41
N CYS A 472 2.42 -9.20 29.64
CA CYS A 472 2.81 -8.42 30.81
C CYS A 472 4.33 -8.50 31.06
N GLN A 473 4.90 -9.70 30.98
CA GLN A 473 6.35 -9.90 31.12
C GLN A 473 7.13 -9.12 30.06
N ARG A 474 6.74 -9.19 28.78
CA ARG A 474 7.41 -8.47 27.70
C ARG A 474 7.27 -6.96 27.83
N PHE A 475 6.11 -6.49 28.29
CA PHE A 475 5.87 -5.07 28.52
C PHE A 475 6.77 -4.50 29.63
N VAL A 476 6.88 -5.20 30.77
CA VAL A 476 7.80 -4.83 31.85
C VAL A 476 9.27 -4.96 31.43
N SER A 477 9.61 -5.98 30.63
CA SER A 477 10.97 -6.17 30.11
C SER A 477 11.40 -5.08 29.13
N LEU A 478 10.47 -4.54 28.34
CA LEU A 478 10.71 -3.38 27.49
C LEU A 478 11.15 -2.18 28.33
N PHE A 479 10.39 -1.85 29.38
CA PHE A 479 10.75 -0.78 30.32
C PHE A 479 12.13 -1.03 30.95
N GLU A 480 12.40 -2.25 31.45
CA GLU A 480 13.69 -2.62 32.05
C GLU A 480 14.87 -2.46 31.06
N THR A 481 14.65 -2.78 29.78
CA THR A 481 15.69 -2.67 28.74
C THR A 481 15.99 -1.20 28.41
N LEU A 482 14.94 -0.39 28.29
CA LEU A 482 15.05 1.04 28.01
C LEU A 482 15.64 1.81 29.20
N SER A 483 15.26 1.46 30.43
CA SER A 483 15.81 2.08 31.64
C SER A 483 17.32 1.84 31.77
N LYS A 484 17.78 0.61 31.51
CA LYS A 484 19.21 0.30 31.48
C LYS A 484 19.96 1.06 30.39
N ARG A 485 19.33 1.30 29.24
CA ARG A 485 19.92 2.13 28.17
C ARG A 485 19.98 3.59 28.59
N LEU A 486 18.92 4.12 29.20
CA LEU A 486 18.88 5.48 29.74
C LEU A 486 20.03 5.70 30.75
N SER A 487 20.17 4.82 31.75
CA SER A 487 21.24 4.92 32.73
C SER A 487 22.63 4.93 32.08
N LYS A 488 22.86 4.06 31.08
CA LYS A 488 24.15 4.04 30.34
C LYS A 488 24.42 5.35 29.60
N VAL A 489 23.40 5.95 28.98
CA VAL A 489 23.55 7.24 28.28
C VAL A 489 23.82 8.36 29.28
N MET A 490 23.11 8.38 30.41
CA MET A 490 23.36 9.34 31.50
C MET A 490 24.78 9.23 32.06
N ASP A 491 25.26 8.00 32.30
CA ASP A 491 26.63 7.75 32.75
C ASP A 491 27.66 8.23 31.73
N GLN A 492 27.40 8.05 30.42
CA GLN A 492 28.29 8.54 29.36
C GLN A 492 28.37 10.06 29.31
N ILE A 493 27.26 10.75 29.54
CA ILE A 493 27.21 12.22 29.61
C ILE A 493 27.93 12.71 30.86
N GLN A 494 27.67 12.09 32.02
CA GLN A 494 28.29 12.50 33.29
C GLN A 494 29.82 12.28 33.30
N ASN A 495 30.30 11.22 32.66
CA ASN A 495 31.74 10.92 32.57
C ASN A 495 32.47 11.75 31.49
N ASN A 496 31.77 12.55 30.69
CA ASN A 496 32.35 13.45 29.69
C ASN A 496 31.82 14.90 29.88
N PRO A 497 32.20 15.58 30.98
CA PRO A 497 31.67 16.91 31.33
C PRO A 497 32.07 18.03 30.35
N ASP A 498 33.03 17.78 29.44
CA ASP A 498 33.43 18.70 28.36
C ASP A 498 32.54 18.62 27.11
N LEU A 499 31.48 17.78 27.11
CA LEU A 499 30.39 17.80 26.12
C LEU A 499 29.62 19.13 26.21
N LYS A 500 30.20 20.21 25.70
CA LYS A 500 29.45 21.43 25.40
C LYS A 500 28.56 21.14 24.18
N PRO A 501 27.38 21.78 24.05
CA PRO A 501 26.68 21.87 22.79
C PRO A 501 27.50 22.78 21.84
N SER A 502 28.66 22.29 21.40
CA SER A 502 29.36 22.78 20.21
C SER A 502 28.91 21.94 19.01
N GLU A 503 29.13 22.44 17.81
CA GLU A 503 28.71 21.88 16.50
C GLU A 503 29.26 20.47 16.17
N ASP A 504 29.70 19.68 17.17
CA ASP A 504 30.09 18.28 17.02
C ASP A 504 28.84 17.37 17.04
N ASP A 505 28.59 16.73 15.90
CA ASP A 505 27.49 15.80 15.58
C ASP A 505 27.22 14.77 16.71
N PHE A 506 28.29 14.25 17.32
CA PHE A 506 28.22 13.23 18.37
C PHE A 506 27.55 13.69 19.67
N SER A 507 27.78 14.95 20.08
CA SER A 507 27.22 15.50 21.32
C SER A 507 25.70 15.75 21.20
N THR A 508 25.28 16.17 20.01
CA THR A 508 23.88 16.42 19.66
C THR A 508 23.11 15.10 19.57
N ASP A 509 23.68 14.08 18.93
CA ASP A 509 23.08 12.74 18.83
C ASP A 509 22.83 12.11 20.21
N LEU A 510 23.79 12.23 21.14
CA LEU A 510 23.67 11.62 22.47
C LEU A 510 22.58 12.31 23.32
N LEU A 511 22.47 13.64 23.24
CA LEU A 511 21.42 14.40 23.90
C LEU A 511 20.04 14.13 23.28
N GLN A 512 19.98 13.96 21.96
CA GLN A 512 18.75 13.57 21.28
C GLN A 512 18.31 12.15 21.68
N ASP A 513 19.23 11.19 21.69
CA ASP A 513 18.99 9.81 22.17
C ASP A 513 18.47 9.81 23.62
N LEU A 514 19.04 10.64 24.49
CA LEU A 514 18.57 10.82 25.88
C LEU A 514 17.11 11.30 25.90
N SER A 515 16.80 12.37 25.16
CA SER A 515 15.44 12.94 25.13
C SER A 515 14.39 11.94 24.64
N ILE A 516 14.71 11.17 23.59
CA ILE A 516 13.81 10.15 23.03
C ILE A 516 13.61 9.02 24.04
N LEU A 517 14.67 8.58 24.73
CA LEU A 517 14.55 7.53 25.76
C LEU A 517 13.68 7.98 26.92
N GLU A 518 13.83 9.23 27.38
CA GLU A 518 12.98 9.78 28.45
C GLU A 518 11.52 9.86 28.03
N GLU A 519 11.23 10.37 26.84
CA GLU A 519 9.88 10.48 26.28
C GLU A 519 9.22 9.10 26.18
N VAL A 520 9.93 8.12 25.61
CA VAL A 520 9.43 6.74 25.45
C VAL A 520 9.19 6.07 26.81
N LEU A 521 10.12 6.21 27.77
CA LEU A 521 9.98 5.64 29.11
C LEU A 521 8.81 6.26 29.86
N ARG A 522 8.64 7.58 29.76
CA ARG A 522 7.53 8.29 30.41
C ARG A 522 6.20 7.81 29.83
N MET A 523 6.08 7.72 28.51
CA MET A 523 4.87 7.23 27.85
C MET A 523 4.53 5.80 28.23
N ILE A 524 5.52 4.90 28.36
CA ILE A 524 5.29 3.53 28.86
C ILE A 524 4.73 3.55 30.29
N LEU A 525 5.27 4.39 31.17
CA LEU A 525 4.77 4.52 32.55
C LEU A 525 3.34 5.10 32.59
N GLU A 526 3.03 6.05 31.71
CA GLU A 526 1.68 6.62 31.56
C GLU A 526 0.69 5.56 31.04
N ILE A 527 1.09 4.73 30.08
CA ILE A 527 0.30 3.57 29.60
C ILE A 527 0.00 2.59 30.73
N ILE A 528 1.01 2.23 31.53
CA ILE A 528 0.81 1.34 32.69
C ILE A 528 -0.16 1.98 33.68
N ASN A 529 -0.01 3.28 33.96
CA ASN A 529 -0.90 4.02 34.85
C ASN A 529 -2.34 4.06 34.35
N SER A 530 -2.55 4.29 33.06
CA SER A 530 -3.88 4.26 32.44
C SER A 530 -4.54 2.89 32.62
N CYS A 531 -3.80 1.80 32.38
CA CYS A 531 -4.31 0.44 32.61
C CYS A 531 -4.64 0.19 34.10
N LEU A 532 -3.77 0.62 35.03
CA LEU A 532 -4.01 0.46 36.47
C LEU A 532 -5.13 1.35 37.00
N SER A 533 -5.41 2.48 36.35
CA SER A 533 -6.49 3.36 36.76
C SER A 533 -7.85 2.83 36.30
N ASN A 534 -7.91 2.22 35.12
CA ASN A 534 -9.17 1.83 34.47
C ASN A 534 -9.48 0.33 34.55
N GLN A 535 -8.46 -0.54 34.56
CA GLN A 535 -8.62 -1.99 34.35
C GLN A 535 -7.77 -2.83 35.32
N LEU A 536 -7.39 -2.30 36.48
CA LEU A 536 -6.54 -3.01 37.45
C LEU A 536 -7.11 -4.37 37.87
N GLN A 537 -8.41 -4.41 38.16
CA GLN A 537 -9.11 -5.64 38.57
C GLN A 537 -9.10 -6.71 37.47
N SER A 538 -9.15 -6.27 36.21
CA SER A 538 -9.14 -7.12 35.02
C SER A 538 -7.74 -7.64 34.63
N ASN A 539 -6.67 -7.23 35.32
CA ASN A 539 -5.28 -7.54 34.92
C ASN A 539 -4.39 -8.06 36.06
N PRO A 540 -4.72 -9.20 36.68
CA PRO A 540 -3.92 -9.79 37.76
C PRO A 540 -2.50 -10.19 37.30
N ASN A 541 -2.35 -10.60 36.04
CA ASN A 541 -1.03 -10.95 35.47
C ASN A 541 -0.10 -9.74 35.34
N LEU A 542 -0.65 -8.54 35.09
CA LEU A 542 0.13 -7.31 35.04
C LEU A 542 0.61 -6.94 36.44
N LEU A 543 -0.29 -6.97 37.43
CA LEU A 543 0.05 -6.75 38.83
C LEU A 543 1.16 -7.69 39.31
N TYR A 544 1.03 -9.00 39.03
CA TYR A 544 2.07 -9.98 39.34
C TYR A 544 3.42 -9.62 38.71
N SER A 545 3.43 -9.25 37.43
CA SER A 545 4.66 -8.89 36.72
C SER A 545 5.34 -7.63 37.27
N LEU A 546 4.53 -6.62 37.64
CA LEU A 546 5.02 -5.39 38.26
C LEU A 546 5.58 -5.63 39.66
N LEU A 547 4.91 -6.45 40.49
CA LEU A 547 5.38 -6.85 41.82
C LEU A 547 6.70 -7.63 41.74
N TYR A 548 6.77 -8.61 40.85
CA TYR A 548 7.95 -9.44 40.65
C TYR A 548 9.18 -8.62 40.26
N LYS A 549 8.99 -7.52 39.52
CA LYS A 549 10.07 -6.64 39.05
C LYS A 549 10.05 -5.25 39.70
N ARG A 550 9.46 -5.08 40.88
CA ARG A 550 9.28 -3.75 41.51
C ARG A 550 10.53 -2.88 41.60
N GLN A 551 11.70 -3.51 41.76
CA GLN A 551 13.00 -2.82 41.90
C GLN A 551 13.40 -2.00 40.67
N ILE A 552 12.87 -2.31 39.48
CA ILE A 552 13.23 -1.57 38.26
C ILE A 552 12.71 -0.12 38.28
N PHE A 553 11.74 0.20 39.15
CA PHE A 553 11.13 1.52 39.27
C PHE A 553 11.83 2.41 40.31
N ASP A 554 12.63 1.83 41.21
CA ASP A 554 13.28 2.56 42.31
C ASP A 554 14.12 3.77 41.83
N PRO A 555 14.93 3.69 40.75
CA PRO A 555 15.73 4.82 40.26
C PRO A 555 14.89 6.03 39.81
N PHE A 556 13.64 5.80 39.45
CA PHE A 556 12.76 6.82 38.86
C PHE A 556 11.97 7.62 39.89
N ARG A 557 11.96 7.19 41.16
CA ARG A 557 11.24 7.88 42.25
C ARG A 557 11.71 9.30 42.51
N LEU A 558 12.99 9.57 42.28
CA LEU A 558 13.62 10.87 42.51
C LEU A 558 13.87 11.65 41.22
N HIS A 559 13.56 11.06 40.07
CA HIS A 559 13.82 11.68 38.79
C HIS A 559 12.68 12.67 38.44
N PRO A 560 12.98 13.96 38.19
CA PRO A 560 11.96 14.99 37.98
C PRO A 560 10.94 14.64 36.88
N THR A 561 11.41 14.02 35.80
CA THR A 561 10.59 13.60 34.64
C THR A 561 9.67 12.39 34.92
N PHE A 562 9.85 11.64 36.01
CA PHE A 562 9.11 10.38 36.21
C PHE A 562 8.43 10.26 37.58
N GLN A 563 8.84 11.07 38.55
CA GLN A 563 8.39 10.97 39.95
C GLN A 563 6.86 10.95 40.09
N ASP A 564 6.14 11.77 39.32
CA ASP A 564 4.69 11.86 39.38
C ASP A 564 4.00 10.57 38.90
N VAL A 565 4.49 9.98 37.83
CA VAL A 565 3.92 8.76 37.21
C VAL A 565 4.28 7.50 38.03
N VAL A 566 5.45 7.49 38.66
CA VAL A 566 5.91 6.38 39.52
C VAL A 566 5.18 6.35 40.86
N GLN A 567 4.75 7.50 41.40
CA GLN A 567 4.04 7.57 42.68
C GLN A 567 2.76 6.69 42.71
N ASN A 568 2.00 6.67 41.63
CA ASN A 568 0.83 5.80 41.50
C ASN A 568 1.22 4.31 41.50
N LEU A 569 2.30 3.95 40.79
CA LEU A 569 2.83 2.59 40.79
C LEU A 569 3.24 2.15 42.19
N ASP A 570 3.95 3.00 42.94
CA ASP A 570 4.32 2.72 44.32
C ASP A 570 3.09 2.51 45.20
N THR A 571 2.04 3.32 45.03
CA THR A 571 0.78 3.18 45.79
C THR A 571 0.13 1.82 45.55
N VAL A 572 0.09 1.36 44.29
CA VAL A 572 -0.41 0.02 43.92
C VAL A 572 0.50 -1.06 44.50
N LEU A 573 1.81 -0.99 44.23
CA LEU A 573 2.77 -2.00 44.64
C LEU A 573 2.84 -2.17 46.15
N SER A 574 2.78 -1.09 46.93
CA SER A 574 2.76 -1.12 48.40
C SER A 574 1.51 -1.80 48.94
N TYR A 575 0.33 -1.49 48.39
CA TYR A 575 -0.92 -2.14 48.79
C TYR A 575 -0.86 -3.66 48.55
N PHE A 576 -0.50 -4.09 47.35
CA PHE A 576 -0.44 -5.52 47.03
C PHE A 576 0.69 -6.24 47.77
N SER A 577 1.85 -5.59 47.97
CA SER A 577 2.94 -6.18 48.77
C SER A 577 2.49 -6.45 50.21
N SER A 578 1.79 -5.50 50.85
CA SER A 578 1.30 -5.67 52.23
C SER A 578 0.30 -6.82 52.41
N ARG A 579 -0.39 -7.21 51.33
CA ARG A 579 -1.34 -8.33 51.33
C ARG A 579 -0.67 -9.69 51.07
N LEU A 580 0.54 -9.68 50.53
CA LEU A 580 1.34 -10.87 50.23
C LEU A 580 2.34 -11.21 51.34
N GLU A 581 2.66 -10.26 52.23
CA GLU A 581 3.55 -10.46 53.37
C GLU A 581 2.89 -11.39 54.42
N SER A 582 3.13 -12.70 54.28
CA SER A 582 2.90 -13.69 55.35
C SER A 582 4.25 -14.23 55.84
N PRO A 583 4.58 -14.16 57.14
CA PRO A 583 5.92 -14.43 57.64
C PRO A 583 6.41 -15.89 57.55
N ASP A 584 5.54 -16.88 57.25
CA ASP A 584 5.87 -18.31 57.45
C ASP A 584 5.51 -19.27 56.28
N LYS A 585 5.35 -18.80 55.04
CA LYS A 585 5.04 -19.70 53.90
C LYS A 585 5.91 -19.46 52.67
N HIS A 586 6.48 -20.54 52.14
CA HIS A 586 6.87 -20.62 50.73
C HIS A 586 5.58 -20.66 49.89
N VAL A 587 5.09 -19.48 49.51
CA VAL A 587 3.87 -19.32 48.71
C VAL A 587 4.15 -19.67 47.26
N SER A 588 3.37 -20.58 46.68
CA SER A 588 3.45 -20.94 45.26
C SER A 588 2.98 -19.80 44.36
N VAL A 589 3.37 -19.80 43.08
CA VAL A 589 2.94 -18.77 42.10
C VAL A 589 1.41 -18.70 41.99
N ASN A 590 0.73 -19.84 42.10
CA ASN A 590 -0.73 -19.90 42.05
C ASN A 590 -1.38 -19.24 43.27
N GLU A 591 -0.86 -19.49 44.47
CA GLU A 591 -1.35 -18.84 45.69
C GLU A 591 -1.12 -17.33 45.67
N VAL A 592 0.03 -16.87 45.16
CA VAL A 592 0.28 -15.42 44.96
C VAL A 592 -0.73 -14.83 44.00
N MET A 593 -1.03 -15.51 42.89
CA MET A 593 -1.98 -15.04 41.89
C MET A 593 -3.41 -14.96 42.45
N GLU A 594 -3.85 -15.95 43.22
CA GLU A 594 -5.15 -15.91 43.90
C GLU A 594 -5.23 -14.78 44.93
N SER A 595 -4.15 -14.58 45.70
CA SER A 595 -4.06 -13.46 46.65
C SER A 595 -4.13 -12.09 45.95
N ILE A 596 -3.51 -11.95 44.78
CA ILE A 596 -3.61 -10.74 43.95
C ILE A 596 -5.04 -10.52 43.48
N LYS A 597 -5.72 -11.55 42.96
CA LYS A 597 -7.12 -11.44 42.51
C LYS A 597 -8.05 -11.01 43.64
N GLU A 598 -7.91 -11.63 44.81
CA GLU A 598 -8.71 -11.30 45.99
C GLU A 598 -8.45 -9.87 46.49
N ALA A 599 -7.18 -9.47 46.56
CA ALA A 599 -6.81 -8.12 46.96
C ALA A 599 -7.28 -7.05 45.97
N ALA A 600 -7.34 -7.37 44.67
CA ALA A 600 -7.80 -6.46 43.62
C ALA A 600 -9.29 -6.11 43.73
N LEU A 601 -10.13 -7.06 44.18
CA LEU A 601 -11.57 -6.80 44.44
C LEU A 601 -11.79 -5.71 45.49
N HIS A 602 -10.86 -5.58 46.42
CA HIS A 602 -10.91 -4.62 47.52
C HIS A 602 -10.05 -3.37 47.26
N TRP A 603 -9.53 -3.20 46.04
CA TRP A 603 -8.70 -2.05 45.69
C TRP A 603 -9.51 -0.74 45.72
N PRO A 604 -9.07 0.25 46.51
CA PRO A 604 -9.70 1.58 46.55
C PRO A 604 -9.28 2.41 45.32
N THR A 605 -10.19 2.54 44.36
CA THR A 605 -9.95 3.18 43.05
C THR A 605 -9.65 4.69 43.13
N ASP A 606 -9.99 5.32 44.25
CA ASP A 606 -9.80 6.76 44.53
C ASP A 606 -8.38 7.14 44.96
N ARG A 607 -7.51 6.15 45.24
CA ARG A 607 -6.13 6.41 45.72
C ARG A 607 -5.16 6.88 44.64
N LEU A 608 -5.48 6.69 43.37
CA LEU A 608 -4.57 7.03 42.28
C LEU A 608 -4.74 8.49 41.87
N LYS A 609 -3.61 9.17 41.68
CA LYS A 609 -3.59 10.49 41.04
C LYS A 609 -4.16 10.35 39.63
N LYS A 610 -5.09 11.23 39.27
CA LYS A 610 -5.69 11.26 37.94
C LYS A 610 -4.72 11.90 36.95
N PHE A 611 -4.48 11.21 35.84
CA PHE A 611 -3.78 11.73 34.68
C PHE A 611 -4.78 12.03 33.56
N PRO A 612 -4.43 12.90 32.58
CA PRO A 612 -5.23 13.08 31.38
C PRO A 612 -5.43 11.76 30.64
N ASP A 613 -6.57 11.60 29.99
CA ASP A 613 -6.81 10.45 29.12
C ASP A 613 -5.84 10.47 27.94
N LEU A 614 -5.21 9.34 27.72
CA LEU A 614 -4.27 9.14 26.62
C LEU A 614 -5.07 8.93 25.32
N LYS A 615 -5.36 10.02 24.62
CA LYS A 615 -6.05 10.01 23.32
C LYS A 615 -5.21 10.71 22.26
N PHE A 616 -4.69 9.92 21.35
CA PHE A 616 -3.88 10.33 20.20
C PHE A 616 -4.66 10.09 18.92
N ARG A 617 -4.53 11.03 17.98
CA ARG A 617 -5.11 10.92 16.64
C ARG A 617 -4.01 10.99 15.61
N TYR A 618 -4.17 10.24 14.53
CA TYR A 618 -3.32 10.40 13.38
C TYR A 618 -3.56 11.79 12.75
N VAL A 619 -2.47 12.50 12.52
CA VAL A 619 -2.46 13.78 11.80
C VAL A 619 -1.55 13.61 10.59
N GLU A 620 -2.12 13.76 9.40
CA GLU A 620 -1.37 13.76 8.15
C GLU A 620 -0.45 15.00 8.12
N GLU A 621 0.78 14.81 7.64
CA GLU A 621 1.78 15.87 7.44
C GLU A 621 1.24 17.01 6.57
N SER A 622 1.85 18.20 6.63
CA SER A 622 1.36 19.37 5.89
C SER A 622 1.53 19.26 4.37
N GLN A 623 2.53 18.49 3.92
CA GLN A 623 2.87 18.22 2.52
C GLN A 623 2.97 16.70 2.28
N PRO A 624 1.85 15.96 2.39
CA PRO A 624 1.86 14.50 2.31
C PRO A 624 2.29 13.99 0.93
N GLU A 625 2.18 14.82 -0.11
CA GLU A 625 2.64 14.52 -1.47
C GLU A 625 4.12 14.17 -1.58
N GLU A 626 4.97 14.78 -0.76
CA GLU A 626 6.43 14.53 -0.79
C GLU A 626 6.74 13.08 -0.41
N PHE A 627 5.87 12.47 0.41
CA PHE A 627 5.94 11.07 0.77
C PHE A 627 5.15 10.18 -0.21
N PHE A 628 3.87 10.49 -0.45
CA PHE A 628 2.98 9.58 -1.19
C PHE A 628 3.30 9.47 -2.67
N ILE A 629 3.75 10.55 -3.33
CA ILE A 629 4.03 10.49 -4.77
C ILE A 629 5.23 9.56 -5.05
N PRO A 630 6.42 9.73 -4.43
CA PRO A 630 7.52 8.78 -4.59
C PRO A 630 7.14 7.37 -4.15
N TYR A 631 6.39 7.22 -3.05
CA TYR A 631 5.99 5.92 -2.54
C TYR A 631 5.08 5.16 -3.52
N VAL A 632 4.03 5.80 -4.05
CA VAL A 632 3.12 5.18 -5.03
C VAL A 632 3.87 4.78 -6.28
N TRP A 633 4.73 5.65 -6.82
CA TRP A 633 5.52 5.31 -8.00
C TRP A 633 6.56 4.22 -7.75
N THR A 634 7.08 4.11 -6.52
CA THR A 634 7.92 2.98 -6.10
C THR A 634 7.12 1.67 -6.13
N ILE A 635 5.87 1.67 -5.63
CA ILE A 635 4.98 0.49 -5.72
C ILE A 635 4.69 0.15 -7.19
N VAL A 636 4.33 1.14 -8.02
CA VAL A 636 4.06 0.93 -9.46
C VAL A 636 5.28 0.35 -10.17
N TYR A 637 6.47 0.88 -9.88
CA TYR A 637 7.73 0.38 -10.44
C TYR A 637 7.97 -1.09 -10.09
N LYS A 638 7.69 -1.50 -8.84
CA LYS A 638 7.84 -2.90 -8.39
C LYS A 638 6.76 -3.82 -8.95
N CYS A 639 5.51 -3.40 -8.90
CA CYS A 639 4.36 -4.29 -8.98
C CYS A 639 3.58 -4.22 -10.30
N SER A 640 3.83 -3.23 -11.17
CA SER A 640 3.13 -3.12 -12.47
C SER A 640 3.58 -4.17 -13.49
N GLY A 641 4.75 -4.78 -13.31
CA GLY A 641 5.36 -5.62 -14.34
C GLY A 641 5.78 -4.87 -15.61
N ILE A 642 5.63 -3.54 -15.64
CA ILE A 642 6.14 -2.68 -16.71
C ILE A 642 7.62 -2.41 -16.39
N PRO A 643 8.56 -2.73 -17.29
CA PRO A 643 9.96 -2.41 -17.07
C PRO A 643 10.19 -0.92 -17.27
N TRP A 644 10.93 -0.30 -16.37
CA TRP A 644 11.31 1.11 -16.47
C TRP A 644 12.84 1.22 -16.49
N SER A 645 13.35 2.17 -17.26
CA SER A 645 14.79 2.47 -17.26
C SER A 645 15.14 3.27 -16.03
N THR A 646 16.23 2.91 -15.35
CA THR A 646 16.78 3.67 -14.22
C THR A 646 17.60 4.89 -14.66
N LYS A 647 17.99 4.97 -15.95
CA LYS A 647 18.98 5.95 -16.43
C LYS A 647 18.56 7.42 -16.26
N ASN A 648 17.24 7.70 -16.23
CA ASN A 648 16.69 9.06 -16.13
C ASN A 648 15.67 9.19 -14.98
N LEU A 649 15.57 8.19 -14.12
CA LEU A 649 14.63 8.21 -13.00
C LEU A 649 15.11 9.23 -11.95
N ILE A 650 14.26 10.19 -11.61
CA ILE A 650 14.60 11.27 -10.67
C ILE A 650 13.71 11.32 -9.42
N LEU A 651 12.53 10.69 -9.46
CA LEU A 651 11.52 10.84 -8.41
C LEU A 651 11.85 10.07 -7.13
N PHE A 652 12.49 8.90 -7.25
CA PHE A 652 12.90 8.05 -6.13
C PHE A 652 14.15 7.25 -6.51
N ASN A 653 14.83 6.67 -5.52
CA ASN A 653 16.01 5.85 -5.75
C ASN A 653 15.65 4.37 -5.61
N PRO A 654 15.62 3.60 -6.71
CA PRO A 654 15.30 2.18 -6.66
C PRO A 654 16.22 1.44 -5.69
N ASN A 655 17.52 1.75 -5.61
CA ASN A 655 18.43 0.95 -4.79
C ASN A 655 18.36 1.25 -3.28
N LYS A 656 17.69 2.34 -2.87
CA LYS A 656 17.53 2.72 -1.45
C LYS A 656 16.09 2.54 -0.95
N ASP A 657 15.12 2.73 -1.84
CA ASP A 657 13.69 2.71 -1.52
C ASP A 657 13.05 1.34 -1.86
N LEU A 658 13.83 0.40 -2.41
CA LEU A 658 13.42 -0.98 -2.72
C LEU A 658 13.50 -1.92 -1.52
#